data_AF-A0A9D8NC40-F1
#
_entry.id   AF-A0A9D8NC40-F1
#
_cell.length_a   1.000
_cell.length_b   1.000
_cell.length_c   1.000
_cell.angle_alpha   90.00
_cell.angle_beta   90.00
_cell.angle_gamma   90.00
#
_symmetry.space_group_name_H-M   'P 1'
#
loop_
_entity.id
_entity.type
_entity.pdbx_description
1 polymer ?
#
loop_
_entity_poly.entity_id
_entity_poly.type
_entity_poly.pdbx_seq_one_letter_code
_entity_poly.pdbx_strand_id
1 'polypeptide(L)'
;MACLLAVVSCDKEIAVDTVVPDEVQKAELVPMTFRASSEGLQTKADIDGNFVIWEDGDAIALFDGAAFNKFDASGISSDGKTASFSGSAASASTYYAVAPYSAATNISTENNRLSIKIPGTQTIVGSHCVDPGALVSTAVDNGAGTLIFTNQFSLMKVKVTRSDVVSVTLTGNNGESINGTNHFYYAGDGAPRMDYSNAAGYQIKLVYKATADASESEFPVGEYYIALWPNTFPSGYSIITTTSDGARSIKTKSTEQVLPRNGGQNLSTIDDATFCPSEIMTAAQLKMWRKLASCGVYAEGDEVKLGADIDLGGYVWTPVPTYLGIFDGQGHKIYNFTVSNPADNRIGFIRTLGSSSGQAAVLKNVVFGSADGTTYDGSSSISLSIPSSSSWSYAGVVGYSQKNSLVSNVINFVPVTATADMTTKHAIGGISGAAGENATIESCVNYADVDSNASCSTTEDSAVGGILGATGSANVQIIACTNNGEISNHCEGVSCIGGIVAKSSGTGMLVDECVNAGKINNYAASVGSTKGNWDISVGGIIGLMGNTTTVNKCSNTAILYNRGTTNSAYDVCYGGIVGATTKNGCVIKGCSNTAEYMYADKVEFTSYLAAGGILGYSRGAITITKADDGTLTTNSGQFFQRRNHTQNMYIGGIAGLIEKQTSSVIEFCVNEGRIIGSDAQTSTKREFYAGGICCASSGIISDCVNNGFMIARDGDLIAYFGGIAGSKNKYPTSVLRCVNNGAISGYNSSGSTRIGGLMAVFQPDQTEVRNCVSNCLVTTGNVYSNASGNTAGEPVNYQNKDYYKGGLFGEVYAPKADVTDNVTGCVVNCVLSNQSAGKDGWTGLIAGQTKSTSSTAYKLVFGTASDPVLIVNTSRIEYGSNSNPATITPGDAINNEASAFKWLMGAESKLYDASAGSSNANIVDFHFSIATPAQAGI
;
A
#
# COMPACT_ATOMS: atom_id res chain seq x y z
N MET A 1 -17.81 -38.71 21.38
CA MET A 1 -17.84 -40.05 20.76
C MET A 1 -16.40 -40.47 20.55
N ALA A 2 -15.97 -41.52 21.24
CA ALA A 2 -14.61 -42.05 21.17
C ALA A 2 -14.30 -42.62 19.78
N CYS A 3 -13.03 -42.58 19.36
CA CYS A 3 -12.54 -43.55 18.40
C CYS A 3 -11.03 -43.81 18.60
N LEU A 4 -10.77 -44.97 19.19
CA LEU A 4 -9.53 -45.73 19.14
C LEU A 4 -9.28 -46.20 17.70
N LEU A 5 -8.03 -46.28 17.25
CA LEU A 5 -7.61 -47.32 16.29
C LEU A 5 -6.09 -47.54 16.36
N ALA A 6 -5.75 -48.76 16.77
CA ALA A 6 -4.43 -49.35 16.75
C ALA A 6 -4.05 -49.78 15.32
N VAL A 7 -2.75 -49.82 15.03
CA VAL A 7 -2.21 -50.67 13.97
C VAL A 7 -1.06 -51.49 14.55
N VAL A 8 -1.25 -52.80 14.50
CA VAL A 8 -0.24 -53.85 14.69
C VAL A 8 0.41 -54.12 13.34
N SER A 9 1.73 -54.28 13.30
CA SER A 9 2.39 -55.09 12.28
C SER A 9 3.37 -56.03 12.98
N CYS A 10 3.18 -57.32 12.76
CA CYS A 10 4.09 -58.39 13.16
C CYS A 10 4.65 -58.97 11.87
N ASP A 11 5.97 -59.11 11.77
CA ASP A 11 6.59 -60.11 10.90
C ASP A 11 7.82 -60.72 11.58
N LYS A 12 7.94 -62.03 11.38
CA LYS A 12 8.87 -62.97 12.00
C LYS A 12 10.31 -62.79 11.51
N GLU A 13 11.31 -63.09 12.35
CA GLU A 13 12.23 -64.23 12.14
C GLU A 13 13.26 -64.44 13.28
N ILE A 14 13.50 -65.73 13.56
CA ILE A 14 14.76 -66.41 13.96
C ILE A 14 15.36 -66.13 15.35
N ALA A 15 15.41 -67.21 16.14
CA ALA A 15 16.07 -67.29 17.44
C ALA A 15 17.61 -67.31 17.30
N VAL A 16 18.28 -66.42 18.03
CA VAL A 16 19.68 -66.54 18.46
C VAL A 16 19.74 -66.11 19.93
N ASP A 17 20.36 -66.97 20.74
CA ASP A 17 20.61 -66.79 22.18
C ASP A 17 21.05 -65.37 22.52
N THR A 18 20.26 -64.68 23.36
CA THR A 18 20.70 -63.47 24.06
C THR A 18 20.43 -63.64 25.54
N VAL A 19 21.54 -63.71 26.28
CA VAL A 19 21.65 -63.59 27.73
C VAL A 19 20.66 -62.55 28.23
N VAL A 20 19.78 -62.95 29.14
CA VAL A 20 18.98 -62.04 29.97
C VAL A 20 19.95 -61.08 30.67
N PRO A 21 19.94 -59.76 30.40
CA PRO A 21 20.58 -58.83 31.31
C PRO A 21 19.68 -58.73 32.54
N ASP A 22 20.29 -58.97 33.69
CA ASP A 22 19.71 -58.91 35.01
C ASP A 22 18.68 -57.79 35.19
N GLU A 23 17.59 -58.13 35.89
CA GLU A 23 16.73 -57.16 36.55
C GLU A 23 17.61 -56.14 37.27
N VAL A 24 17.58 -54.87 36.82
CA VAL A 24 18.18 -53.77 37.57
C VAL A 24 17.48 -53.74 38.92
N GLN A 25 18.17 -54.21 39.96
CA GLN A 25 17.71 -54.11 41.33
C GLN A 25 17.37 -52.64 41.62
N LYS A 26 16.10 -52.37 41.92
CA LYS A 26 15.68 -51.11 42.52
C LYS A 26 16.46 -50.97 43.83
N ALA A 27 17.38 -50.02 43.91
CA ALA A 27 18.14 -49.77 45.12
C ALA A 27 17.17 -49.57 46.30
N GLU A 28 17.40 -50.28 47.40
CA GLU A 28 16.57 -50.19 48.60
C GLU A 28 16.76 -48.81 49.24
N LEU A 29 15.67 -48.04 49.37
CA LEU A 29 15.71 -46.72 49.99
C LEU A 29 15.78 -46.88 51.51
N VAL A 30 16.80 -46.31 52.15
CA VAL A 30 16.97 -46.35 53.60
C VAL A 30 16.64 -44.99 54.22
N PRO A 31 16.04 -44.95 55.42
CA PRO A 31 15.84 -43.70 56.15
C PRO A 31 17.16 -43.01 56.47
N MET A 32 17.28 -41.72 56.15
CA MET A 32 18.45 -40.90 56.41
C MET A 32 18.05 -39.57 57.05
N THR A 33 18.98 -38.94 57.75
CA THR A 33 18.79 -37.59 58.30
C THR A 33 20.05 -36.77 58.09
N PHE A 34 19.89 -35.58 57.53
CA PHE A 34 20.97 -34.63 57.30
C PHE A 34 20.75 -33.39 58.14
N ARG A 35 21.83 -32.85 58.72
CA ARG A 35 21.80 -31.51 59.33
C ARG A 35 22.10 -30.49 58.25
N ALA A 36 21.20 -29.53 58.05
CA ALA A 36 21.39 -28.46 57.10
C ALA A 36 21.68 -27.14 57.79
N SER A 37 22.52 -26.33 57.17
CA SER A 37 22.71 -24.91 57.48
C SER A 37 22.68 -24.10 56.20
N SER A 38 22.11 -22.90 56.24
CA SER A 38 22.29 -21.90 55.18
C SER A 38 23.71 -21.34 55.22
N GLU A 39 24.35 -21.12 54.07
CA GLU A 39 25.67 -20.50 53.97
C GLU A 39 25.72 -19.12 54.68
N GLY A 40 26.82 -18.84 55.38
CA GLY A 40 27.13 -17.50 55.90
C GLY A 40 28.24 -16.87 55.06
N LEU A 41 27.91 -15.92 54.17
CA LEU A 41 28.91 -15.18 53.40
C LEU A 41 29.01 -13.70 53.76
N GLN A 42 30.27 -13.26 53.73
CA GLN A 42 30.78 -11.93 54.00
C GLN A 42 30.38 -10.92 52.91
N THR A 43 29.89 -9.76 53.37
CA THR A 43 29.92 -8.42 52.74
C THR A 43 29.85 -8.30 51.22
N LYS A 44 28.68 -7.89 50.72
CA LYS A 44 28.44 -6.54 50.18
C LYS A 44 26.94 -6.18 50.30
N ALA A 45 26.66 -5.18 51.14
CA ALA A 45 25.40 -4.45 51.40
C ALA A 45 24.58 -4.10 50.14
N ASP A 46 23.26 -3.91 50.14
CA ASP A 46 22.17 -3.96 51.12
C ASP A 46 20.85 -3.90 50.31
N ILE A 47 20.01 -4.93 50.44
CA ILE A 47 18.59 -4.97 50.03
C ILE A 47 17.78 -5.73 51.12
N ASP A 48 18.29 -5.67 52.35
CA ASP A 48 17.88 -6.28 53.62
C ASP A 48 17.03 -7.58 53.64
N GLY A 49 17.73 -8.72 53.63
CA GLY A 49 17.25 -10.06 53.99
C GLY A 49 18.19 -11.15 53.48
N ASN A 50 19.07 -11.68 54.35
CA ASN A 50 20.30 -12.36 53.92
C ASN A 50 20.33 -13.89 54.06
N PHE A 51 19.18 -14.58 54.13
CA PHE A 51 19.15 -16.04 54.24
C PHE A 51 17.86 -16.60 53.63
N VAL A 52 17.96 -17.73 52.93
CA VAL A 52 16.83 -18.66 52.86
C VAL A 52 16.75 -19.26 54.27
N ILE A 53 15.77 -18.80 55.06
CA ILE A 53 15.50 -19.38 56.38
C ILE A 53 14.59 -20.59 56.22
N TRP A 54 14.81 -21.60 57.04
CA TRP A 54 13.94 -22.77 57.09
C TRP A 54 12.71 -22.48 57.92
N GLU A 55 11.55 -22.90 57.42
CA GLU A 55 10.26 -22.80 58.07
C GLU A 55 9.56 -24.17 58.14
N ASP A 56 8.55 -24.27 59.00
CA ASP A 56 7.77 -25.50 59.13
C ASP A 56 7.05 -25.81 57.81
N GLY A 57 7.18 -27.04 57.33
CA GLY A 57 6.67 -27.47 56.02
C GLY A 57 7.67 -27.37 54.86
N ASP A 58 8.88 -26.83 55.07
CA ASP A 58 9.94 -26.85 54.07
C ASP A 58 10.40 -28.28 53.76
N ALA A 59 10.81 -28.49 52.51
CA ALA A 59 11.38 -29.75 52.06
C ALA A 59 12.49 -29.52 51.04
N ILE A 60 13.41 -30.47 50.95
CA ILE A 60 14.50 -30.49 49.97
C ILE A 60 14.39 -31.72 49.07
N ALA A 61 14.93 -31.61 47.87
CA ALA A 61 15.14 -32.73 46.96
C ALA A 61 16.59 -33.23 47.11
N LEU A 62 16.77 -34.45 47.59
CA LEU A 62 18.07 -35.10 47.73
C LEU A 62 18.28 -36.08 46.57
N PHE A 63 19.29 -35.83 45.74
CA PHE A 63 19.73 -36.75 44.70
C PHE A 63 20.70 -37.79 45.27
N ASP A 64 20.36 -39.06 45.09
CA ASP A 64 21.09 -40.23 45.61
C ASP A 64 21.94 -40.95 44.56
N GLY A 65 22.13 -40.34 43.38
CA GLY A 65 22.82 -40.95 42.25
C GLY A 65 21.89 -41.64 41.24
N ALA A 66 20.61 -41.87 41.58
CA ALA A 66 19.61 -42.42 40.67
C ALA A 66 18.37 -41.54 40.51
N ALA A 67 17.86 -40.96 41.61
CA ALA A 67 16.65 -40.12 41.58
C ALA A 67 16.66 -39.03 42.68
N PHE A 68 15.78 -38.03 42.51
CA PHE A 68 15.50 -37.07 43.58
C PHE A 68 14.47 -37.63 44.56
N ASN A 69 14.82 -37.63 45.84
CA ASN A 69 13.95 -38.04 46.93
C ASN A 69 13.58 -36.84 47.79
N LYS A 70 12.34 -36.80 48.28
CA LYS A 70 11.85 -35.73 49.16
C LYS A 70 12.34 -35.96 50.59
N PHE A 71 12.89 -34.91 51.21
CA PHE A 71 13.25 -34.89 52.62
C PHE A 71 12.58 -33.68 53.28
N ASP A 72 11.85 -33.91 54.37
CA ASP A 72 11.08 -32.88 55.07
C ASP A 72 11.89 -32.26 56.21
N ALA A 73 11.75 -30.94 56.40
CA ALA A 73 12.41 -30.19 57.46
C ALA A 73 11.80 -30.53 58.83
N SER A 74 12.67 -30.56 59.84
CA SER A 74 12.32 -30.75 61.25
C SER A 74 13.42 -30.15 62.12
N GLY A 75 13.18 -29.96 63.42
CA GLY A 75 14.22 -29.46 64.34
C GLY A 75 14.82 -28.12 63.93
N ILE A 76 14.01 -27.25 63.34
CA ILE A 76 14.39 -25.93 62.84
C ILE A 76 14.80 -25.04 64.03
N SER A 77 15.96 -24.37 63.93
CA SER A 77 16.41 -23.44 64.97
C SER A 77 15.52 -22.21 65.06
N SER A 78 15.51 -21.54 66.21
CA SER A 78 14.68 -20.34 66.42
C SER A 78 14.97 -19.17 65.47
N ASP A 79 16.15 -19.16 64.85
CA ASP A 79 16.55 -18.19 63.82
C ASP A 79 16.38 -18.73 62.39
N GLY A 80 15.85 -19.94 62.22
CA GLY A 80 15.61 -20.60 60.93
C GLY A 80 16.87 -21.00 60.17
N LYS A 81 18.08 -20.75 60.69
CA LYS A 81 19.34 -20.96 59.93
C LYS A 81 19.79 -22.41 59.85
N THR A 82 19.31 -23.25 60.75
CA THR A 82 19.64 -24.67 60.79
C THR A 82 18.39 -25.52 60.91
N ALA A 83 18.39 -26.68 60.26
CA ALA A 83 17.29 -27.64 60.30
C ALA A 83 17.84 -29.07 60.15
N SER A 84 17.04 -30.06 60.52
CA SER A 84 17.27 -31.47 60.19
C SER A 84 16.29 -31.90 59.10
N PHE A 85 16.81 -32.53 58.06
CA PHE A 85 16.03 -33.03 56.94
C PHE A 85 16.00 -34.54 56.98
N SER A 86 14.80 -35.13 57.03
CA SER A 86 14.62 -36.58 57.12
C SER A 86 13.77 -37.10 55.96
N GLY A 87 14.14 -38.27 55.44
CA GLY A 87 13.53 -38.89 54.26
C GLY A 87 14.20 -40.24 53.96
N SER A 88 13.88 -40.83 52.82
CA SER A 88 14.46 -42.11 52.39
C SER A 88 15.20 -41.93 51.05
N ALA A 89 16.42 -42.45 50.96
CA ALA A 89 17.28 -42.37 49.76
C ALA A 89 18.10 -43.66 49.58
N ALA A 90 18.58 -43.95 48.37
CA ALA A 90 19.55 -45.00 48.16
C ALA A 90 20.91 -44.62 48.76
N SER A 91 21.71 -45.60 49.18
CA SER A 91 23.06 -45.33 49.71
C SER A 91 24.00 -44.85 48.60
N ALA A 92 24.56 -43.65 48.76
CA ALA A 92 25.52 -43.03 47.84
C ALA A 92 26.75 -42.48 48.60
N SER A 93 27.87 -42.33 47.89
CA SER A 93 29.09 -41.69 48.42
C SER A 93 28.99 -40.17 48.48
N THR A 94 28.15 -39.58 47.64
CA THR A 94 27.91 -38.14 47.56
C THR A 94 26.43 -37.92 47.34
N TYR A 95 25.83 -37.02 48.12
CA TYR A 95 24.46 -36.57 47.93
C TYR A 95 24.46 -35.11 47.50
N TYR A 96 23.55 -34.78 46.58
CA TYR A 96 23.31 -33.40 46.18
C TYR A 96 21.90 -32.99 46.58
N ALA A 97 21.77 -31.87 47.27
CA ALA A 97 20.48 -31.37 47.69
C ALA A 97 20.10 -30.09 46.96
N VAL A 98 18.81 -29.96 46.65
CA VAL A 98 18.19 -28.75 46.08
C VAL A 98 17.05 -28.34 47.00
N ALA A 99 17.02 -27.06 47.34
CA ALA A 99 15.93 -26.44 48.09
C ALA A 99 15.32 -25.30 47.24
N PRO A 100 14.00 -25.08 47.31
CA PRO A 100 13.00 -25.99 47.86
C PRO A 100 12.84 -27.26 47.00
N TYR A 101 12.18 -28.30 47.53
CA TYR A 101 11.92 -29.57 46.82
C TYR A 101 11.30 -29.34 45.43
N SER A 102 10.41 -28.36 45.30
CA SER A 102 9.73 -28.00 44.05
C SER A 102 10.64 -27.43 42.96
N ALA A 103 11.86 -26.98 43.31
CA ALA A 103 12.82 -26.44 42.35
C ALA A 103 13.56 -27.53 41.57
N ALA A 104 13.65 -28.75 42.12
CA ALA A 104 14.23 -29.89 41.42
C ALA A 104 13.24 -30.46 40.40
N THR A 105 13.69 -30.65 39.16
CA THR A 105 12.82 -31.14 38.08
C THR A 105 13.19 -32.54 37.63
N ASN A 106 14.44 -32.77 37.22
CA ASN A 106 14.96 -34.05 36.73
C ASN A 106 16.50 -34.02 36.73
N ILE A 107 17.13 -35.13 36.33
CA ILE A 107 18.57 -35.21 36.06
C ILE A 107 18.78 -35.08 34.55
N SER A 108 19.73 -34.23 34.14
CA SER A 108 20.16 -34.12 32.76
C SER A 108 20.92 -35.38 32.34
N THR A 109 20.49 -36.00 31.23
CA THR A 109 21.17 -37.15 30.61
C THR A 109 22.55 -36.79 30.07
N GLU A 110 22.80 -35.50 29.84
CA GLU A 110 24.12 -34.98 29.48
C GLU A 110 24.91 -34.68 30.77
N ASN A 111 25.95 -35.47 31.02
CA ASN A 111 26.98 -35.24 32.05
C ASN A 111 26.50 -35.30 33.52
N ASN A 112 25.40 -35.99 33.83
CA ASN A 112 24.93 -36.26 35.20
C ASN A 112 24.72 -34.98 36.05
N ARG A 113 24.07 -33.96 35.46
CA ARG A 113 23.82 -32.66 36.10
C ARG A 113 22.39 -32.57 36.65
N LEU A 114 22.20 -31.79 37.72
CA LEU A 114 20.90 -31.56 38.35
C LEU A 114 20.13 -30.49 37.59
N SER A 115 18.90 -30.76 37.13
CA SER A 115 18.05 -29.75 36.50
C SER A 115 17.20 -29.04 37.54
N ILE A 116 17.47 -27.75 37.75
CA ILE A 116 16.83 -26.87 38.74
C ILE A 116 16.03 -25.76 38.04
N LYS A 117 14.90 -25.33 38.61
CA LYS A 117 13.99 -24.36 37.98
C LYS A 117 13.70 -23.17 38.89
N ILE A 118 13.87 -21.95 38.37
CA ILE A 118 13.20 -20.75 38.90
C ILE A 118 11.89 -20.57 38.12
N PRO A 119 10.74 -20.42 38.80
CA PRO A 119 9.46 -20.27 38.11
C PRO A 119 9.34 -18.90 37.43
N GLY A 120 8.76 -18.88 36.23
CA GLY A 120 8.44 -17.65 35.50
C GLY A 120 7.21 -16.91 36.05
N THR A 121 6.38 -17.58 36.84
CA THR A 121 5.36 -16.92 37.67
C THR A 121 5.70 -17.18 39.12
N GLN A 122 5.97 -16.12 39.87
CA GLN A 122 6.33 -16.16 41.28
C GLN A 122 5.14 -15.75 42.12
N THR A 123 4.76 -16.59 43.08
CA THR A 123 3.56 -16.39 43.91
C THR A 123 3.94 -16.06 45.34
N ILE A 124 3.63 -14.84 45.77
CA ILE A 124 3.71 -14.43 47.16
C ILE A 124 2.48 -14.93 47.90
N VAL A 125 2.66 -15.57 49.06
CA VAL A 125 1.56 -16.11 49.87
C VAL A 125 1.55 -15.49 51.26
N GLY A 126 0.40 -14.99 51.72
CA GLY A 126 0.21 -14.55 53.10
C GLY A 126 1.10 -13.36 53.48
N SER A 127 1.95 -13.53 54.50
CA SER A 127 2.87 -12.50 55.00
C SER A 127 4.26 -12.50 54.35
N HIS A 128 4.51 -13.37 53.37
CA HIS A 128 5.78 -13.41 52.67
C HIS A 128 6.00 -12.15 51.81
N CYS A 129 7.26 -11.84 51.54
CA CYS A 129 7.68 -10.78 50.61
C CYS A 129 8.37 -11.32 49.34
N VAL A 130 8.60 -12.64 49.26
CA VAL A 130 9.22 -13.34 48.14
C VAL A 130 8.54 -14.70 47.97
N ASP A 131 8.55 -15.26 46.75
CA ASP A 131 8.06 -16.62 46.51
C ASP A 131 9.08 -17.62 47.06
N PRO A 132 8.75 -18.39 48.12
CA PRO A 132 9.69 -19.37 48.68
C PRO A 132 10.10 -20.43 47.63
N GLY A 133 9.20 -20.75 46.69
CA GLY A 133 9.42 -21.64 45.56
C GLY A 133 10.51 -21.19 44.59
N ALA A 134 10.86 -19.90 44.60
CA ALA A 134 11.85 -19.29 43.71
C ALA A 134 13.23 -19.08 44.36
N LEU A 135 13.36 -19.28 45.66
CA LEU A 135 14.61 -19.14 46.42
C LEU A 135 15.50 -20.39 46.29
N VAL A 136 15.96 -20.66 45.08
CA VAL A 136 16.69 -21.89 44.75
C VAL A 136 18.09 -21.92 45.38
N SER A 137 18.35 -22.91 46.22
CA SER A 137 19.65 -23.14 46.87
C SER A 137 20.09 -24.59 46.72
N THR A 138 21.40 -24.81 46.72
CA THR A 138 21.98 -26.15 46.51
C THR A 138 23.06 -26.46 47.54
N ALA A 139 23.17 -27.74 47.91
CA ALA A 139 24.17 -28.25 48.82
C ALA A 139 24.74 -29.58 48.32
N VAL A 140 25.94 -29.92 48.80
CA VAL A 140 26.56 -31.23 48.59
C VAL A 140 26.98 -31.81 49.94
N ASP A 141 26.71 -33.08 50.15
CA ASP A 141 27.27 -33.87 51.24
C ASP A 141 28.18 -34.97 50.67
N ASN A 142 29.39 -35.06 51.20
CA ASN A 142 30.38 -36.08 50.81
C ASN A 142 30.56 -37.11 51.95
N GLY A 143 29.46 -37.51 52.60
CA GLY A 143 29.47 -38.48 53.70
C GLY A 143 29.66 -37.89 55.10
N ALA A 144 29.46 -36.58 55.27
CA ALA A 144 29.57 -35.89 56.56
C ALA A 144 28.22 -35.74 57.28
N GLY A 145 27.11 -36.13 56.64
CA GLY A 145 25.75 -35.96 57.16
C GLY A 145 25.34 -34.49 57.31
N THR A 146 26.03 -33.58 56.63
CA THR A 146 25.83 -32.12 56.76
C THR A 146 25.67 -31.46 55.39
N LEU A 147 24.61 -30.67 55.22
CA LEU A 147 24.31 -29.93 53.99
C LEU A 147 24.47 -28.42 54.21
N ILE A 148 25.40 -27.80 53.50
CA ILE A 148 25.58 -26.33 53.51
C ILE A 148 24.95 -25.78 52.23
N PHE A 149 23.80 -25.13 52.37
CA PHE A 149 23.05 -24.60 51.23
C PHE A 149 23.58 -23.25 50.76
N THR A 150 23.90 -23.18 49.47
CA THR A 150 24.38 -21.98 48.78
C THR A 150 23.31 -21.47 47.81
N ASN A 151 22.97 -20.19 47.89
CA ASN A 151 21.94 -19.60 47.04
C ASN A 151 22.41 -19.55 45.58
N GLN A 152 21.48 -19.82 44.66
CA GLN A 152 21.74 -19.88 43.22
C GLN A 152 21.01 -18.78 42.43
N PHE A 153 20.45 -17.79 43.12
CA PHE A 153 19.67 -16.69 42.54
C PHE A 153 20.31 -15.32 42.83
N SER A 154 19.76 -14.32 42.15
CA SER A 154 19.88 -12.89 42.48
C SER A 154 18.51 -12.34 42.85
N LEU A 155 18.45 -11.24 43.59
CA LEU A 155 17.18 -10.62 44.00
C LEU A 155 16.97 -9.23 43.42
N MET A 156 15.76 -8.95 42.95
CA MET A 156 15.30 -7.59 42.66
C MET A 156 14.24 -7.19 43.67
N LYS A 157 14.51 -6.14 44.45
CA LYS A 157 13.55 -5.57 45.40
C LYS A 157 12.71 -4.51 44.72
N VAL A 158 11.40 -4.66 44.82
CA VAL A 158 10.38 -3.73 44.34
C VAL A 158 9.54 -3.25 45.51
N LYS A 159 9.14 -1.98 45.49
CA LYS A 159 8.21 -1.43 46.48
C LYS A 159 6.90 -1.10 45.80
N VAL A 160 5.82 -1.70 46.31
CA VAL A 160 4.44 -1.44 45.91
C VAL A 160 3.83 -0.49 46.93
N THR A 161 3.29 0.63 46.46
CA THR A 161 2.71 1.71 47.28
C THR A 161 1.21 1.86 47.12
N ARG A 162 0.63 1.32 46.05
CA ARG A 162 -0.80 1.26 45.76
C ARG A 162 -1.38 -0.09 46.19
N SER A 163 -2.59 -0.07 46.72
CA SER A 163 -3.29 -1.26 47.21
C SER A 163 -4.08 -2.00 46.13
N ASP A 164 -4.07 -1.52 44.88
CA ASP A 164 -4.83 -2.08 43.76
C ASP A 164 -3.95 -2.79 42.72
N VAL A 165 -2.65 -2.92 42.97
CA VAL A 165 -1.72 -3.66 42.10
C VAL A 165 -2.01 -5.15 42.21
N VAL A 166 -2.16 -5.85 41.09
CA VAL A 166 -2.43 -7.30 41.02
C VAL A 166 -1.28 -8.11 40.43
N SER A 167 -0.37 -7.46 39.68
CA SER A 167 0.82 -8.14 39.17
C SER A 167 1.98 -7.20 38.87
N VAL A 168 3.20 -7.72 39.00
CA VAL A 168 4.45 -7.04 38.63
C VAL A 168 5.24 -7.96 37.69
N THR A 169 5.50 -7.53 36.45
CA THR A 169 6.24 -8.31 35.47
C THR A 169 7.61 -7.70 35.19
N LEU A 170 8.67 -8.46 35.42
CA LEU A 170 10.05 -8.15 35.03
C LEU A 170 10.35 -8.76 33.67
N THR A 171 10.98 -7.98 32.79
CA THR A 171 11.49 -8.41 31.48
C THR A 171 12.85 -7.80 31.23
N GLY A 172 13.79 -8.59 30.73
CA GLY A 172 15.06 -8.05 30.25
C GLY A 172 14.89 -7.44 28.84
N ASN A 173 15.52 -6.29 28.60
CA ASN A 173 15.33 -5.53 27.35
C ASN A 173 16.09 -6.15 26.16
N ASN A 174 16.85 -7.22 26.36
CA ASN A 174 17.58 -7.95 25.32
C ASN A 174 17.14 -9.42 25.18
N GLY A 175 16.01 -9.82 25.78
CA GLY A 175 15.51 -11.20 25.71
C GLY A 175 16.39 -12.21 26.44
N GLU A 176 17.11 -11.75 27.46
CA GLU A 176 17.99 -12.54 28.31
C GLU A 176 17.17 -13.54 29.12
N SER A 177 17.75 -14.71 29.36
CA SER A 177 17.08 -15.72 30.16
C SER A 177 17.28 -15.50 31.65
N ILE A 178 16.18 -15.26 32.37
CA ILE A 178 16.17 -14.86 33.77
C ILE A 178 15.39 -15.84 34.66
N ASN A 179 14.68 -16.81 34.07
CA ASN A 179 14.02 -17.91 34.78
C ASN A 179 14.01 -19.21 33.94
N GLY A 180 13.29 -20.22 34.42
CA GLY A 180 13.16 -21.52 33.76
C GLY A 180 14.17 -22.53 34.30
N THR A 181 14.27 -23.67 33.62
CA THR A 181 15.13 -24.78 34.03
C THR A 181 16.57 -24.57 33.57
N ASN A 182 17.52 -24.71 34.48
CA ASN A 182 18.96 -24.69 34.24
C ASN A 182 19.65 -25.92 34.83
N HIS A 183 20.87 -26.17 34.38
CA HIS A 183 21.65 -27.32 34.83
C HIS A 183 22.68 -26.89 35.85
N PHE A 184 22.77 -27.66 36.92
CA PHE A 184 23.65 -27.38 38.04
C PHE A 184 24.55 -28.58 38.30
N TYR A 185 25.82 -28.31 38.58
CA TYR A 185 26.81 -29.35 38.84
C TYR A 185 27.91 -28.83 39.77
N TYR A 186 28.55 -29.75 40.48
CA TYR A 186 29.77 -29.45 41.23
C TYR A 186 30.98 -29.78 40.37
N ALA A 187 31.91 -28.84 40.24
CA ALA A 187 33.18 -29.09 39.57
C ALA A 187 34.10 -29.95 40.45
N GLY A 188 35.18 -30.50 39.86
CA GLY A 188 36.13 -31.36 40.59
C GLY A 188 36.87 -30.68 41.76
N ASP A 189 36.71 -29.36 41.91
CA ASP A 189 37.17 -28.53 43.03
C ASP A 189 36.14 -28.43 44.18
N GLY A 190 34.97 -29.08 44.05
CA GLY A 190 33.88 -29.03 45.02
C GLY A 190 33.05 -27.76 44.97
N ALA A 191 33.27 -26.86 44.01
CA ALA A 191 32.52 -25.61 43.89
C ALA A 191 31.22 -25.79 43.08
N PRO A 192 30.10 -25.19 43.53
CA PRO A 192 28.84 -25.20 42.79
C PRO A 192 28.94 -24.35 41.52
N ARG A 193 28.55 -24.91 40.37
CA ARG A 193 28.50 -24.22 39.07
C ARG A 193 27.14 -24.38 38.43
N MET A 194 26.69 -23.33 37.78
CA MET A 194 25.48 -23.34 36.96
C MET A 194 25.84 -23.23 35.48
N ASP A 195 25.19 -24.05 34.69
CA ASP A 195 25.19 -23.99 33.24
C ASP A 195 23.87 -23.38 32.77
N TYR A 196 23.97 -22.17 32.23
CA TYR A 196 22.86 -21.37 31.73
C TYR A 196 22.55 -21.64 30.25
N SER A 197 23.22 -22.60 29.60
CA SER A 197 23.08 -22.88 28.16
C SER A 197 21.67 -23.30 27.73
N ASN A 198 20.80 -23.71 28.66
CA ASN A 198 19.44 -24.22 28.39
C ASN A 198 18.31 -23.30 28.90
N ALA A 199 18.62 -22.12 29.42
CA ALA A 199 17.62 -21.23 30.00
C ALA A 199 16.74 -20.59 28.91
N ALA A 200 15.41 -20.72 28.97
CA ALA A 200 14.49 -20.14 27.97
C ALA A 200 13.52 -19.04 28.49
N GLY A 201 13.45 -18.79 29.80
CA GLY A 201 12.46 -17.88 30.38
C GLY A 201 12.94 -16.44 30.46
N TYR A 202 12.35 -15.53 29.67
CA TYR A 202 12.76 -14.12 29.56
C TYR A 202 11.88 -13.12 30.35
N GLN A 203 10.80 -13.60 30.98
CA GLN A 203 9.90 -12.77 31.82
C GLN A 203 9.55 -13.46 33.13
N ILE A 204 9.53 -12.68 34.22
CA ILE A 204 9.05 -13.14 35.54
C ILE A 204 7.83 -12.30 35.93
N LYS A 205 6.69 -12.95 36.14
CA LYS A 205 5.46 -12.33 36.66
C LYS A 205 5.31 -12.64 38.14
N LEU A 206 5.34 -11.63 38.98
CA LEU A 206 5.04 -11.71 40.41
C LEU A 206 3.53 -11.50 40.64
N VAL A 207 2.91 -12.37 41.44
CA VAL A 207 1.50 -12.31 41.84
C VAL A 207 1.34 -12.55 43.34
N TYR A 208 0.23 -12.10 43.94
CA TYR A 208 -0.06 -12.25 45.36
C TYR A 208 -1.30 -13.11 45.62
N LYS A 209 -1.23 -13.95 46.67
CA LYS A 209 -2.36 -14.68 47.22
C LYS A 209 -2.41 -14.51 48.74
N ALA A 210 -3.61 -14.26 49.28
CA ALA A 210 -3.80 -14.18 50.73
C ALA A 210 -3.44 -15.48 51.47
N THR A 211 -3.70 -16.64 50.85
CA THR A 211 -3.32 -17.98 51.35
C THR A 211 -2.94 -18.87 50.17
N ALA A 212 -2.30 -20.03 50.43
CA ALA A 212 -1.82 -20.92 49.38
C ALA A 212 -2.94 -21.37 48.41
N ASP A 213 -4.13 -21.61 48.94
CA ASP A 213 -5.31 -22.08 48.20
C ASP A 213 -6.17 -20.94 47.62
N ALA A 214 -5.85 -19.67 47.90
CA ALA A 214 -6.61 -18.54 47.39
C ALA A 214 -6.37 -18.29 45.89
N SER A 215 -7.28 -17.55 45.27
CA SER A 215 -7.05 -16.94 43.95
C SER A 215 -6.03 -15.80 44.05
N GLU A 216 -5.47 -15.41 42.90
CA GLU A 216 -4.67 -14.17 42.81
C GLU A 216 -5.50 -12.98 43.30
N SER A 217 -4.84 -12.05 44.00
CA SER A 217 -5.45 -10.89 44.67
C SER A 217 -4.48 -9.70 44.66
N GLU A 218 -4.96 -8.52 45.05
CA GLU A 218 -4.15 -7.31 45.14
C GLU A 218 -3.00 -7.45 46.14
N PHE A 219 -1.84 -6.90 45.80
CA PHE A 219 -0.69 -6.81 46.69
C PHE A 219 -0.99 -5.88 47.87
N PRO A 220 -0.70 -6.31 49.11
CA PRO A 220 -0.53 -5.38 50.22
C PRO A 220 0.53 -4.32 49.90
N VAL A 221 0.41 -3.13 50.49
CA VAL A 221 1.45 -2.10 50.38
C VAL A 221 2.69 -2.61 51.12
N GLY A 222 3.83 -2.66 50.43
CA GLY A 222 5.00 -3.31 50.98
C GLY A 222 6.17 -3.42 50.01
N GLU A 223 7.21 -4.08 50.49
CA GLU A 223 8.39 -4.42 49.73
C GLU A 223 8.36 -5.89 49.37
N TYR A 224 8.64 -6.18 48.10
CA TYR A 224 8.60 -7.52 47.54
C TYR A 224 9.88 -7.80 46.77
N TYR A 225 10.18 -9.08 46.57
CA TYR A 225 11.40 -9.53 45.91
C TYR A 225 11.07 -10.48 44.77
N ILE A 226 11.78 -10.28 43.66
CA ILE A 226 11.74 -11.15 42.49
C ILE A 226 13.07 -11.89 42.45
N ALA A 227 13.03 -13.22 42.55
CA ALA A 227 14.21 -14.07 42.40
C ALA A 227 14.46 -14.38 40.92
N LEU A 228 15.70 -14.32 40.48
CA LEU A 228 16.05 -14.59 39.08
C LEU A 228 17.39 -15.30 38.99
N TRP A 229 17.61 -15.93 37.84
CA TRP A 229 18.94 -16.44 37.52
C TRP A 229 19.95 -15.27 37.47
N PRO A 230 21.15 -15.43 38.05
CA PRO A 230 22.20 -14.45 37.93
C PRO A 230 22.51 -14.15 36.48
N ASN A 231 22.45 -12.88 36.08
CA ASN A 231 22.61 -12.50 34.70
C ASN A 231 23.14 -11.07 34.55
N THR A 232 23.64 -10.78 33.36
CA THR A 232 23.87 -9.42 32.88
C THR A 232 22.71 -9.06 31.97
N PHE A 233 22.15 -7.86 32.16
CA PHE A 233 21.15 -7.24 31.31
C PHE A 233 21.84 -6.18 30.45
N PRO A 234 22.37 -6.48 29.25
CA PRO A 234 23.19 -5.53 28.48
C PRO A 234 22.43 -4.28 28.09
N SER A 235 21.13 -4.43 27.82
CA SER A 235 20.20 -3.33 27.48
C SER A 235 19.36 -2.87 28.67
N GLY A 236 19.69 -3.34 29.88
CA GLY A 236 18.90 -3.16 31.10
C GLY A 236 17.59 -3.96 31.09
N TYR A 237 16.62 -3.56 31.92
CA TYR A 237 15.36 -4.29 32.13
C TYR A 237 14.16 -3.33 32.18
N SER A 238 12.96 -3.90 32.10
CA SER A 238 11.69 -3.21 32.26
C SER A 238 10.82 -3.93 33.29
N ILE A 239 10.11 -3.14 34.10
CA ILE A 239 9.12 -3.61 35.07
C ILE A 239 7.77 -3.05 34.66
N ILE A 240 6.80 -3.92 34.48
CA ILE A 240 5.42 -3.58 34.18
C ILE A 240 4.57 -3.84 35.41
N THR A 241 3.83 -2.84 35.87
CA THR A 241 2.88 -2.99 36.97
C THR A 241 1.47 -2.94 36.43
N THR A 242 0.60 -3.87 36.87
CA THR A 242 -0.81 -3.93 36.46
C THR A 242 -1.70 -3.82 37.69
N THR A 243 -2.75 -3.00 37.60
CA THR A 243 -3.78 -2.82 38.63
C THR A 243 -5.02 -3.66 38.36
N SER A 244 -5.91 -3.79 39.35
CA SER A 244 -7.12 -4.62 39.29
C SER A 244 -8.14 -4.16 38.26
N ASP A 245 -8.11 -2.89 37.86
CA ASP A 245 -8.89 -2.33 36.74
C ASP A 245 -8.22 -2.54 35.37
N GLY A 246 -7.05 -3.20 35.32
CA GLY A 246 -6.29 -3.46 34.12
C GLY A 246 -5.36 -2.33 33.66
N ALA A 247 -5.28 -1.22 34.41
CA ALA A 247 -4.34 -0.15 34.08
C ALA A 247 -2.89 -0.63 34.25
N ARG A 248 -2.01 -0.18 33.35
CA ARG A 248 -0.61 -0.61 33.30
C ARG A 248 0.35 0.58 33.41
N SER A 249 1.47 0.41 34.10
CA SER A 249 2.60 1.35 34.06
C SER A 249 3.89 0.60 33.76
N ILE A 250 4.90 1.31 33.28
CA ILE A 250 6.22 0.72 32.99
C ILE A 250 7.35 1.61 33.49
N LYS A 251 8.34 0.98 34.13
CA LYS A 251 9.63 1.57 34.47
C LYS A 251 10.73 0.81 33.78
N THR A 252 11.59 1.52 33.06
CA THR A 252 12.67 0.93 32.27
C THR A 252 14.02 1.48 32.72
N LYS A 253 14.98 0.59 32.90
CA LYS A 253 16.41 0.89 32.97
C LYS A 253 17.02 0.50 31.64
N SER A 254 17.68 1.44 30.96
CA SER A 254 18.18 1.26 29.58
C SER A 254 19.71 1.16 29.47
N THR A 255 20.39 0.88 30.59
CA THR A 255 21.85 0.73 30.66
C THR A 255 22.19 -0.65 31.16
N GLU A 256 23.36 -1.17 30.82
CA GLU A 256 23.83 -2.48 31.29
C GLU A 256 23.70 -2.61 32.80
N GLN A 257 23.08 -3.70 33.29
CA GLN A 257 22.98 -4.02 34.71
C GLN A 257 23.49 -5.43 34.96
N VAL A 258 24.40 -5.59 35.92
CA VAL A 258 24.94 -6.91 36.30
C VAL A 258 24.31 -7.31 37.63
N LEU A 259 23.59 -8.44 37.64
CA LEU A 259 23.04 -9.05 38.84
C LEU A 259 23.75 -10.39 39.11
N PRO A 260 24.92 -10.37 39.78
CA PRO A 260 25.66 -11.59 40.08
C PRO A 260 24.95 -12.42 41.14
N ARG A 261 25.32 -13.69 41.28
CA ARG A 261 24.84 -14.58 42.35
C ARG A 261 25.01 -13.90 43.71
N ASN A 262 24.00 -14.01 44.57
CA ASN A 262 23.93 -13.33 45.88
C ASN A 262 23.94 -11.79 45.78
N GLY A 263 23.89 -11.25 44.58
CA GLY A 263 23.69 -9.83 44.35
C GLY A 263 22.21 -9.49 44.37
N GLY A 264 21.94 -8.19 44.34
CA GLY A 264 20.60 -7.73 44.05
C GLY A 264 20.54 -6.29 43.63
N GLN A 265 19.34 -5.87 43.25
CA GLN A 265 19.05 -4.50 42.87
C GLN A 265 17.78 -3.97 43.53
N ASN A 266 17.88 -2.80 44.18
CA ASN A 266 16.73 -2.12 44.76
C ASN A 266 16.14 -1.13 43.75
N LEU A 267 14.91 -1.40 43.35
CA LEU A 267 14.18 -0.66 42.31
C LEU A 267 13.31 0.46 42.92
N SER A 268 13.30 0.56 44.25
CA SER A 268 12.44 1.47 45.01
C SER A 268 10.97 1.30 44.61
N THR A 269 10.17 2.37 44.67
CA THR A 269 8.76 2.36 44.27
C THR A 269 8.61 2.04 42.78
N ILE A 270 7.81 1.05 42.40
CA ILE A 270 7.60 0.65 40.99
C ILE A 270 6.28 1.16 40.39
N ASP A 271 5.34 1.58 41.21
CA ASP A 271 3.95 1.90 40.87
C ASP A 271 3.62 3.39 41.01
N ASP A 272 4.55 4.22 40.55
CA ASP A 272 4.47 5.68 40.61
C ASP A 272 3.40 6.27 39.64
N ALA A 273 3.10 7.56 39.78
CA ALA A 273 1.78 8.19 39.58
C ALA A 273 1.04 8.00 38.24
N THR A 274 1.70 7.66 37.12
CA THR A 274 1.03 7.64 35.80
C THR A 274 0.86 6.22 35.27
N PHE A 275 -0.36 5.69 35.33
CA PHE A 275 -0.75 4.45 34.68
C PHE A 275 -1.49 4.75 33.37
N CYS A 276 -1.40 3.84 32.41
CA CYS A 276 -2.25 3.79 31.24
C CYS A 276 -3.45 2.89 31.54
N PRO A 277 -4.65 3.45 31.79
CA PRO A 277 -5.88 2.66 31.84
C PRO A 277 -6.26 2.12 30.46
N SER A 278 -7.31 1.30 30.40
CA SER A 278 -7.96 0.92 29.14
C SER A 278 -8.62 2.11 28.43
N GLU A 279 -8.97 3.18 29.15
CA GLU A 279 -9.55 4.41 28.62
C GLU A 279 -8.70 5.65 29.01
N ILE A 280 -8.01 6.22 28.03
CA ILE A 280 -7.06 7.34 28.16
C ILE A 280 -7.82 8.67 28.18
N MET A 281 -7.67 9.41 29.28
CA MET A 281 -8.29 10.73 29.51
C MET A 281 -7.29 11.89 29.42
N THR A 282 -5.99 11.63 29.44
CA THR A 282 -4.97 12.68 29.58
C THR A 282 -3.72 12.42 28.73
N ALA A 283 -2.98 13.49 28.43
CA ALA A 283 -1.70 13.41 27.74
C ALA A 283 -0.65 12.54 28.47
N ALA A 284 -0.66 12.52 29.80
CA ALA A 284 0.24 11.69 30.59
C ALA A 284 -0.06 10.19 30.40
N GLN A 285 -1.34 9.82 30.38
CA GLN A 285 -1.79 8.46 30.09
C GLN A 285 -1.45 8.04 28.66
N LEU A 286 -1.64 8.92 27.66
CA LEU A 286 -1.25 8.64 26.26
C LEU A 286 0.27 8.46 26.10
N LYS A 287 1.07 9.25 26.82
CA LYS A 287 2.54 9.08 26.87
C LYS A 287 2.92 7.76 27.55
N MET A 288 2.18 7.31 28.56
CA MET A 288 2.39 6.01 29.20
C MET A 288 2.01 4.85 28.26
N TRP A 289 0.87 4.94 27.56
CA TRP A 289 0.49 4.01 26.50
C TRP A 289 1.61 3.83 25.48
N ARG A 290 2.17 4.94 24.98
CA ARG A 290 3.28 4.93 24.02
C ARG A 290 4.51 4.19 24.55
N LYS A 291 4.86 4.35 25.83
CA LYS A 291 5.99 3.64 26.46
C LYS A 291 5.72 2.14 26.54
N LEU A 292 4.53 1.74 27.00
CA LEU A 292 4.11 0.34 27.05
C LEU A 292 4.12 -0.31 25.67
N ALA A 293 3.57 0.37 24.67
CA ALA A 293 3.58 -0.09 23.28
C ALA A 293 5.01 -0.24 22.73
N SER A 294 5.92 0.69 23.07
CA SER A 294 7.33 0.60 22.65
C SER A 294 8.08 -0.59 23.26
N CYS A 295 7.58 -1.13 24.37
CA CYS A 295 8.14 -2.30 25.03
C CYS A 295 7.41 -3.61 24.67
N GLY A 296 6.52 -3.60 23.68
CA GLY A 296 5.83 -4.81 23.20
C GLY A 296 4.79 -5.36 24.18
N VAL A 297 4.24 -4.51 25.07
CA VAL A 297 3.29 -4.95 26.11
C VAL A 297 1.90 -5.31 25.57
N TYR A 298 1.51 -4.73 24.44
CA TYR A 298 0.20 -4.99 23.83
C TYR A 298 0.31 -6.11 22.80
N ALA A 299 -0.52 -7.14 22.96
CA ALA A 299 -0.68 -8.23 22.01
C ALA A 299 -1.85 -7.99 21.05
N GLU A 300 -1.96 -8.86 20.04
CA GLU A 300 -3.12 -8.89 19.14
C GLU A 300 -4.42 -9.08 19.93
N GLY A 301 -5.37 -8.17 19.72
CA GLY A 301 -6.65 -8.14 20.43
C GLY A 301 -6.70 -7.28 21.69
N ASP A 302 -5.56 -6.86 22.26
CA ASP A 302 -5.55 -5.94 23.39
C ASP A 302 -6.05 -4.55 22.97
N GLU A 303 -7.10 -4.05 23.62
CA GLU A 303 -7.72 -2.75 23.27
C GLU A 303 -7.37 -1.64 24.26
N VAL A 304 -7.08 -0.46 23.72
CA VAL A 304 -6.97 0.81 24.45
C VAL A 304 -7.78 1.87 23.72
N LYS A 305 -8.51 2.67 24.50
CA LYS A 305 -9.43 3.68 24.00
C LYS A 305 -9.02 5.07 24.44
N LEU A 306 -9.38 6.10 23.67
CA LEU A 306 -9.44 7.47 24.20
C LEU A 306 -10.82 7.71 24.82
N GLY A 307 -10.88 8.36 25.98
CA GLY A 307 -12.11 8.88 26.60
C GLY A 307 -12.15 10.40 26.70
N ALA A 308 -11.12 11.09 26.19
CA ALA A 308 -11.07 12.54 26.07
C ALA A 308 -10.20 12.98 24.89
N ASP A 309 -10.39 14.23 24.46
CA ASP A 309 -9.50 14.88 23.50
C ASP A 309 -8.16 15.20 24.17
N ILE A 310 -7.04 14.91 23.50
CA ILE A 310 -5.70 14.94 24.08
C ILE A 310 -4.83 16.03 23.45
N ASP A 311 -4.59 17.10 24.21
CA ASP A 311 -3.57 18.11 23.91
C ASP A 311 -2.19 17.60 24.34
N LEU A 312 -1.26 17.44 23.40
CA LEU A 312 0.12 17.05 23.69
C LEU A 312 1.03 18.24 24.04
N GLY A 313 0.58 19.48 23.89
CA GLY A 313 1.27 20.68 24.37
C GLY A 313 2.60 20.97 23.67
N GLY A 314 2.69 20.64 22.37
CA GLY A 314 3.92 20.76 21.58
C GLY A 314 4.94 19.64 21.84
N TYR A 315 4.50 18.52 22.41
CA TYR A 315 5.39 17.41 22.74
C TYR A 315 6.00 16.79 21.48
N VAL A 316 7.33 16.62 21.50
CA VAL A 316 8.05 15.88 20.46
C VAL A 316 7.75 14.39 20.64
N TRP A 317 6.81 13.90 19.85
CA TRP A 317 6.35 12.52 19.87
C TRP A 317 7.38 11.61 19.23
N THR A 318 7.83 10.61 19.98
CA THR A 318 8.66 9.54 19.43
C THR A 318 7.75 8.44 18.91
N PRO A 319 7.87 8.03 17.63
CA PRO A 319 7.03 6.99 17.04
C PRO A 319 6.93 5.72 17.90
N VAL A 320 5.76 5.08 17.92
CA VAL A 320 5.59 3.72 18.48
C VAL A 320 6.25 2.72 17.53
N PRO A 321 7.32 1.98 17.90
CA PRO A 321 8.06 1.15 16.97
C PRO A 321 7.22 0.08 16.27
N THR A 322 6.54 -0.76 17.04
CA THR A 322 5.61 -1.77 16.54
C THR A 322 4.44 -1.84 17.51
N TYR A 323 3.21 -1.73 17.00
CA TYR A 323 2.00 -1.87 17.80
C TYR A 323 1.16 -3.03 17.29
N LEU A 324 0.79 -3.96 18.18
CA LEU A 324 0.02 -5.16 17.85
C LEU A 324 -1.44 -5.10 18.37
N GLY A 325 -1.77 -4.11 19.20
CA GLY A 325 -3.12 -3.99 19.79
C GLY A 325 -4.12 -3.26 18.90
N ILE A 326 -5.24 -2.90 19.54
CA ILE A 326 -6.31 -2.05 19.01
C ILE A 326 -6.25 -0.70 19.71
N PHE A 327 -6.00 0.37 18.96
CA PHE A 327 -6.12 1.74 19.44
C PHE A 327 -7.41 2.35 18.87
N ASP A 328 -8.41 2.55 19.73
CA ASP A 328 -9.70 3.14 19.38
C ASP A 328 -9.79 4.58 19.90
N GLY A 329 -9.74 5.56 19.02
CA GLY A 329 -9.89 6.95 19.41
C GLY A 329 -11.31 7.33 19.84
N GLN A 330 -12.33 6.50 19.61
CA GLN A 330 -13.74 6.81 19.89
C GLN A 330 -14.24 8.18 19.36
N GLY A 331 -13.60 8.73 18.32
CA GLY A 331 -13.86 10.05 17.75
C GLY A 331 -13.13 11.20 18.45
N HIS A 332 -12.28 10.92 19.43
CA HIS A 332 -11.46 11.92 20.12
C HIS A 332 -10.27 12.39 19.28
N LYS A 333 -9.76 13.57 19.66
CA LYS A 333 -8.70 14.29 18.94
C LYS A 333 -7.36 14.13 19.64
N ILE A 334 -6.29 14.08 18.86
CA ILE A 334 -4.91 14.21 19.34
C ILE A 334 -4.27 15.40 18.59
N TYR A 335 -3.74 16.37 19.32
CA TYR A 335 -3.25 17.63 18.75
C TYR A 335 -2.03 18.19 19.46
N ASN A 336 -1.38 19.18 18.86
CA ASN A 336 -0.15 19.85 19.28
C ASN A 336 1.03 18.88 19.51
N PHE A 337 1.48 18.16 18.48
CA PHE A 337 2.64 17.26 18.56
C PHE A 337 3.50 17.28 17.30
N THR A 338 4.80 17.02 17.46
CA THR A 338 5.71 16.87 16.32
C THR A 338 6.32 15.48 16.29
N VAL A 339 6.48 14.90 15.10
CA VAL A 339 7.14 13.62 14.88
C VAL A 339 8.28 13.82 13.89
N SER A 340 9.51 13.62 14.35
CA SER A 340 10.69 13.61 13.49
C SER A 340 11.77 12.71 14.11
N ASN A 341 12.36 11.82 13.31
CA ASN A 341 13.53 11.05 13.73
C ASN A 341 14.46 10.81 12.53
N PRO A 342 15.60 11.53 12.43
CA PRO A 342 16.50 11.44 11.28
C PRO A 342 17.25 10.10 11.16
N ALA A 343 17.11 9.20 12.14
CA ALA A 343 17.67 7.86 12.13
C ALA A 343 16.67 6.78 11.72
N ASP A 344 15.37 7.12 11.56
CA ASP A 344 14.32 6.16 11.27
C ASP A 344 13.84 6.28 9.83
N ASN A 345 13.82 5.14 9.13
CA ASN A 345 13.27 5.07 7.77
C ASN A 345 11.75 4.90 7.77
N ARG A 346 11.08 4.88 8.92
CA ARG A 346 9.62 4.88 9.02
C ARG A 346 9.21 5.93 10.05
N ILE A 347 8.34 6.84 9.66
CA ILE A 347 7.89 7.93 10.53
C ILE A 347 6.36 7.99 10.56
N GLY A 348 5.82 8.20 11.76
CA GLY A 348 4.40 8.39 12.01
C GLY A 348 4.10 8.42 13.49
N PHE A 349 2.86 8.74 13.86
CA PHE A 349 2.41 8.60 15.25
C PHE A 349 2.63 7.15 15.73
N ILE A 350 2.32 6.19 14.84
CA ILE A 350 2.73 4.79 14.91
C ILE A 350 3.72 4.50 13.78
N ARG A 351 4.92 4.02 14.10
CA ARG A 351 5.95 3.66 13.12
C ARG A 351 5.52 2.44 12.30
N THR A 352 5.02 1.42 12.97
CA THR A 352 4.56 0.17 12.35
C THR A 352 3.35 -0.37 13.09
N LEU A 353 2.25 -0.58 12.36
CA LEU A 353 1.01 -1.16 12.85
C LEU A 353 0.94 -2.62 12.38
N GLY A 354 0.91 -3.57 13.29
CA GLY A 354 0.98 -5.01 13.01
C GLY A 354 2.42 -5.53 12.90
N SER A 355 2.57 -6.81 12.56
CA SER A 355 3.88 -7.48 12.44
C SER A 355 4.08 -8.17 11.09
N SER A 356 5.36 -8.42 10.76
CA SER A 356 5.73 -9.15 9.55
C SER A 356 5.40 -10.64 9.66
N SER A 357 5.18 -11.15 10.87
CA SER A 357 4.66 -12.51 11.11
C SER A 357 3.15 -12.62 10.89
N GLY A 358 2.45 -11.51 10.63
CA GLY A 358 1.04 -11.48 10.27
C GLY A 358 0.07 -11.28 11.44
N GLN A 359 0.57 -10.86 12.60
CA GLN A 359 -0.29 -10.47 13.72
C GLN A 359 -1.01 -9.17 13.37
N ALA A 360 -2.34 -9.20 13.42
CA ALA A 360 -3.16 -8.04 13.08
C ALA A 360 -3.06 -6.97 14.18
N ALA A 361 -3.26 -5.73 13.78
CA ALA A 361 -3.34 -4.58 14.68
C ALA A 361 -4.26 -3.53 14.08
N VAL A 362 -4.87 -2.70 14.93
CA VAL A 362 -5.93 -1.78 14.51
C VAL A 362 -5.66 -0.38 15.03
N LEU A 363 -5.78 0.61 14.15
CA LEU A 363 -5.94 2.02 14.49
C LEU A 363 -7.29 2.47 13.98
N LYS A 364 -8.18 2.93 14.86
CA LYS A 364 -9.52 3.37 14.44
C LYS A 364 -10.08 4.58 15.17
N ASN A 365 -11.04 5.25 14.54
CA ASN A 365 -11.88 6.30 15.12
C ASN A 365 -11.09 7.44 15.79
N VAL A 366 -10.03 7.95 15.17
CA VAL A 366 -9.20 9.01 15.78
C VAL A 366 -9.02 10.17 14.82
N VAL A 367 -9.01 11.38 15.38
CA VAL A 367 -8.76 12.62 14.64
C VAL A 367 -7.41 13.20 15.06
N PHE A 368 -6.51 13.44 14.11
CA PHE A 368 -5.27 14.17 14.33
C PHE A 368 -5.43 15.58 13.75
N GLY A 369 -5.21 16.65 14.53
CA GLY A 369 -5.49 18.00 14.04
C GLY A 369 -5.58 19.04 15.14
N SER A 370 -6.69 19.77 15.20
CA SER A 370 -7.02 20.81 16.20
C SER A 370 -7.91 20.29 17.34
N ALA A 371 -8.06 21.11 18.38
CA ALA A 371 -8.97 20.84 19.49
C ALA A 371 -10.44 20.75 19.06
N ASP A 372 -10.85 21.49 18.01
CA ASP A 372 -12.21 21.39 17.44
C ASP A 372 -12.39 20.18 16.51
N GLY A 373 -11.29 19.56 16.05
CA GLY A 373 -11.31 18.39 15.16
C GLY A 373 -11.73 18.70 13.73
N THR A 374 -11.66 19.96 13.29
CA THR A 374 -12.13 20.40 11.96
C THR A 374 -11.04 21.04 11.10
N THR A 375 -9.87 21.34 11.67
CA THR A 375 -8.77 22.00 10.96
C THR A 375 -7.40 21.49 11.39
N TYR A 376 -6.37 21.95 10.68
CA TYR A 376 -4.99 21.90 11.15
C TYR A 376 -4.83 22.82 12.39
N ASP A 377 -4.02 22.42 13.37
CA ASP A 377 -3.74 23.20 14.58
C ASP A 377 -2.61 24.23 14.42
N GLY A 378 -1.92 24.25 13.26
CA GLY A 378 -0.81 25.15 13.00
C GLY A 378 0.52 24.74 13.64
N SER A 379 0.56 23.65 14.42
CA SER A 379 1.75 23.26 15.18
C SER A 379 2.16 21.79 15.02
N SER A 380 1.19 20.90 14.76
CA SER A 380 1.48 19.48 14.62
C SER A 380 2.18 19.16 13.30
N SER A 381 3.10 18.20 13.31
CA SER A 381 3.79 17.79 12.08
C SER A 381 4.30 16.36 12.13
N ILE A 382 4.34 15.73 10.95
CA ILE A 382 4.99 14.44 10.73
C ILE A 382 6.05 14.64 9.64
N SER A 383 7.33 14.54 10.00
CA SER A 383 8.44 14.88 9.12
C SER A 383 9.46 13.75 8.99
N LEU A 384 9.68 13.31 7.75
CA LEU A 384 10.68 12.32 7.36
C LEU A 384 11.94 13.04 6.85
N SER A 385 13.08 12.82 7.50
CA SER A 385 14.31 13.60 7.30
C SER A 385 15.60 12.77 7.36
N ILE A 386 15.55 11.50 6.95
CA ILE A 386 16.70 10.59 6.96
C ILE A 386 17.59 10.80 5.72
N PRO A 387 18.86 11.28 5.88
CA PRO A 387 19.70 11.65 4.75
C PRO A 387 20.32 10.45 4.02
N SER A 388 20.31 9.26 4.62
CA SER A 388 20.85 8.04 4.01
C SER A 388 20.11 6.79 4.49
N SER A 389 19.64 5.97 3.56
CA SER A 389 18.96 4.70 3.78
C SER A 389 19.20 3.77 2.60
N SER A 390 19.45 2.49 2.87
CA SER A 390 19.53 1.44 1.82
C SER A 390 18.15 0.91 1.41
N SER A 391 17.12 1.24 2.18
CA SER A 391 15.75 0.75 2.05
C SER A 391 14.78 1.89 1.76
N TRP A 392 13.55 1.54 1.37
CA TRP A 392 12.49 2.52 1.25
C TRP A 392 12.22 3.20 2.59
N SER A 393 12.03 4.52 2.54
CA SER A 393 11.63 5.31 3.69
C SER A 393 10.14 5.64 3.62
N TYR A 394 9.40 5.57 4.72
CA TYR A 394 7.93 5.69 4.72
C TYR A 394 7.44 6.72 5.72
N ALA A 395 6.43 7.52 5.36
CA ALA A 395 5.80 8.45 6.29
C ALA A 395 4.27 8.55 6.13
N GLY A 396 3.59 8.71 7.25
CA GLY A 396 2.16 9.00 7.37
C GLY A 396 1.74 9.04 8.85
N VAL A 397 0.45 9.18 9.17
CA VAL A 397 -0.04 8.93 10.55
C VAL A 397 0.45 7.57 11.03
N VAL A 398 0.40 6.57 10.15
CA VAL A 398 1.07 5.29 10.28
C VAL A 398 2.23 5.21 9.28
N GLY A 399 3.46 4.98 9.74
CA GLY A 399 4.60 4.83 8.85
C GLY A 399 4.46 3.61 7.92
N TYR A 400 4.12 2.46 8.49
CA TYR A 400 3.88 1.22 7.74
C TYR A 400 2.75 0.39 8.38
N SER A 401 1.63 0.27 7.68
CA SER A 401 0.53 -0.65 7.99
C SER A 401 0.91 -2.04 7.50
N GLN A 402 1.31 -2.95 8.39
CA GLN A 402 1.81 -4.29 8.04
C GLN A 402 0.70 -5.31 7.75
N LYS A 403 1.09 -6.57 7.61
CA LYS A 403 0.20 -7.65 7.19
C LYS A 403 -1.02 -7.74 8.10
N ASN A 404 -2.20 -7.88 7.50
CA ASN A 404 -3.49 -7.99 8.19
C ASN A 404 -3.86 -6.78 9.08
N SER A 405 -3.14 -5.65 8.99
CA SER A 405 -3.46 -4.45 9.78
C SER A 405 -4.69 -3.71 9.24
N LEU A 406 -5.39 -3.02 10.12
CA LEU A 406 -6.56 -2.20 9.80
C LEU A 406 -6.35 -0.76 10.27
N VAL A 407 -6.47 0.18 9.35
CA VAL A 407 -6.59 1.62 9.65
C VAL A 407 -7.98 2.06 9.21
N SER A 408 -8.86 2.39 10.15
CA SER A 408 -10.29 2.60 9.87
C SER A 408 -10.81 3.88 10.50
N ASN A 409 -11.53 4.72 9.76
CA ASN A 409 -12.13 5.95 10.31
C ASN A 409 -11.10 6.87 11.01
N VAL A 410 -9.95 7.08 10.36
CA VAL A 410 -8.91 8.02 10.80
C VAL A 410 -9.03 9.32 10.00
N ILE A 411 -9.10 10.46 10.70
CA ILE A 411 -9.12 11.78 10.08
C ILE A 411 -7.79 12.47 10.37
N ASN A 412 -7.11 12.92 9.32
CA ASN A 412 -5.82 13.60 9.43
C ASN A 412 -5.89 15.06 8.93
N PHE A 413 -5.58 16.00 9.81
CA PHE A 413 -5.29 17.40 9.50
C PHE A 413 -3.81 17.77 9.73
N VAL A 414 -2.98 16.81 10.14
CA VAL A 414 -1.55 17.03 10.42
C VAL A 414 -0.72 16.82 9.14
N PRO A 415 0.04 17.84 8.69
CA PRO A 415 0.85 17.71 7.48
C PRO A 415 1.88 16.60 7.57
N VAL A 416 2.07 15.89 6.44
CA VAL A 416 3.08 14.84 6.29
C VAL A 416 4.09 15.29 5.25
N THR A 417 5.35 15.44 5.66
CA THR A 417 6.40 16.02 4.81
C THR A 417 7.64 15.14 4.72
N ALA A 418 8.13 14.87 3.52
CA ALA A 418 9.52 14.49 3.30
C ALA A 418 10.36 15.76 3.19
N THR A 419 11.30 16.00 4.11
CA THR A 419 12.05 17.26 4.18
C THR A 419 13.12 17.34 3.09
N ALA A 420 13.69 18.53 2.87
CA ALA A 420 14.78 18.74 1.91
C ALA A 420 16.05 17.94 2.20
N ASP A 421 16.25 17.51 3.44
CA ASP A 421 17.38 16.65 3.86
C ASP A 421 17.25 15.22 3.32
N MET A 422 16.05 14.81 2.89
CA MET A 422 15.83 13.51 2.28
C MET A 422 16.51 13.45 0.91
N THR A 423 17.48 12.56 0.77
CA THR A 423 18.16 12.31 -0.52
C THR A 423 17.88 10.90 -1.07
N THR A 424 17.07 10.10 -0.36
CA THR A 424 16.84 8.68 -0.66
C THR A 424 15.40 8.40 -1.12
N LYS A 425 15.20 7.22 -1.72
CA LYS A 425 13.86 6.73 -2.09
C LYS A 425 12.90 6.73 -0.90
N HIS A 426 11.70 7.26 -1.12
CA HIS A 426 10.69 7.38 -0.08
C HIS A 426 9.26 7.21 -0.62
N ALA A 427 8.33 6.86 0.25
CA ALA A 427 6.91 6.92 0.00
C ALA A 427 6.18 7.61 1.17
N ILE A 428 5.43 8.65 0.86
CA ILE A 428 4.65 9.40 1.85
C ILE A 428 3.17 9.31 1.53
N GLY A 429 2.36 9.09 2.57
CA GLY A 429 0.90 9.06 2.52
C GLY A 429 0.32 9.84 3.70
N GLY A 430 -0.77 10.58 3.51
CA GLY A 430 -1.40 11.32 4.61
C GLY A 430 -1.83 10.41 5.76
N ILE A 431 -2.31 9.20 5.45
CA ILE A 431 -2.71 8.21 6.45
C ILE A 431 -1.62 7.17 6.66
N SER A 432 -1.12 6.55 5.59
CA SER A 432 -0.11 5.48 5.68
C SER A 432 1.01 5.65 4.65
N GLY A 433 2.26 5.57 5.08
CA GLY A 433 3.41 5.62 4.17
C GLY A 433 3.51 4.36 3.28
N ALA A 434 3.28 3.20 3.88
CA ALA A 434 3.21 1.92 3.17
C ALA A 434 2.14 0.97 3.72
N ALA A 435 1.75 -0.02 2.90
CA ALA A 435 0.77 -1.06 3.26
C ALA A 435 1.27 -2.46 2.87
N GLY A 436 1.11 -3.42 3.78
CA GLY A 436 1.55 -4.81 3.69
C GLY A 436 0.45 -5.76 3.21
N GLU A 437 0.74 -7.05 3.12
CA GLU A 437 -0.21 -8.04 2.57
C GLU A 437 -1.54 -8.07 3.34
N ASN A 438 -2.68 -8.04 2.63
CA ASN A 438 -4.03 -8.01 3.22
C ASN A 438 -4.29 -6.82 4.18
N ALA A 439 -3.44 -5.79 4.18
CA ALA A 439 -3.71 -4.59 4.96
C ALA A 439 -4.93 -3.84 4.39
N THR A 440 -5.75 -3.29 5.26
CA THR A 440 -6.95 -2.52 4.90
C THR A 440 -6.86 -1.12 5.45
N ILE A 441 -7.07 -0.12 4.60
CA ILE A 441 -7.23 1.28 4.97
C ILE A 441 -8.63 1.69 4.51
N GLU A 442 -9.52 1.98 5.44
CA GLU A 442 -10.94 2.20 5.13
C GLU A 442 -11.53 3.41 5.82
N SER A 443 -12.51 4.06 5.19
CA SER A 443 -13.26 5.19 5.77
C SER A 443 -12.37 6.32 6.31
N CYS A 444 -11.14 6.45 5.81
CA CYS A 444 -10.19 7.45 6.28
C CYS A 444 -10.28 8.74 5.47
N VAL A 445 -10.03 9.87 6.10
CA VAL A 445 -10.05 11.18 5.45
C VAL A 445 -8.76 11.94 5.73
N ASN A 446 -8.05 12.34 4.67
CA ASN A 446 -6.91 13.23 4.78
C ASN A 446 -7.29 14.64 4.32
N TYR A 447 -7.29 15.61 5.24
CA TYR A 447 -7.41 17.03 4.95
C TYR A 447 -6.05 17.73 4.91
N ALA A 448 -5.00 17.09 5.41
CA ALA A 448 -3.68 17.68 5.53
C ALA A 448 -2.91 17.66 4.22
N ASP A 449 -2.05 18.66 4.04
CA ASP A 449 -1.12 18.66 2.91
C ASP A 449 -0.10 17.53 3.02
N VAL A 450 0.19 16.90 1.89
CA VAL A 450 1.23 15.89 1.74
C VAL A 450 2.29 16.42 0.80
N ASP A 451 3.48 16.71 1.33
CA ASP A 451 4.52 17.43 0.61
C ASP A 451 5.83 16.65 0.55
N SER A 452 6.36 16.44 -0.65
CA SER A 452 7.73 15.96 -0.83
C SER A 452 8.63 17.11 -1.24
N ASN A 453 9.38 17.63 -0.27
CA ASN A 453 10.44 18.63 -0.49
C ASN A 453 11.82 17.99 -0.61
N ALA A 454 11.90 16.67 -0.75
CA ALA A 454 13.15 15.93 -0.80
C ALA A 454 14.06 16.36 -1.96
N SER A 455 15.37 16.22 -1.75
CA SER A 455 16.43 16.45 -2.75
C SER A 455 16.92 15.13 -3.38
N CYS A 456 16.06 14.12 -3.43
CA CYS A 456 16.34 12.78 -3.93
C CYS A 456 16.71 12.78 -5.42
N SER A 457 17.75 12.01 -5.82
CA SER A 457 18.17 11.93 -7.22
C SER A 457 17.18 11.11 -8.07
N THR A 458 17.20 11.29 -9.38
CA THR A 458 16.31 10.56 -10.32
C THR A 458 16.62 9.07 -10.46
N THR A 459 17.71 8.58 -9.88
CA THR A 459 17.96 7.13 -9.82
C THR A 459 17.18 6.43 -8.73
N GLU A 460 16.64 7.20 -7.78
CA GLU A 460 15.81 6.73 -6.67
C GLU A 460 14.33 6.85 -7.06
N ASP A 461 13.56 5.79 -6.78
CA ASP A 461 12.14 5.69 -7.12
C ASP A 461 11.30 6.07 -5.90
N SER A 462 10.64 7.23 -5.93
CA SER A 462 9.83 7.75 -4.82
C SER A 462 8.38 7.98 -5.19
N ALA A 463 7.50 8.03 -4.18
CA ALA A 463 6.06 8.09 -4.40
C ALA A 463 5.32 8.98 -3.37
N VAL A 464 4.31 9.72 -3.81
CA VAL A 464 3.55 10.65 -2.95
C VAL A 464 2.04 10.44 -3.13
N GLY A 465 1.36 10.05 -2.05
CA GLY A 465 -0.07 9.73 -2.05
C GLY A 465 -0.86 10.53 -1.02
N GLY A 466 -2.13 10.83 -1.29
CA GLY A 466 -2.97 11.53 -0.30
C GLY A 466 -3.37 10.63 0.88
N ILE A 467 -3.58 9.33 0.64
CA ILE A 467 -3.91 8.34 1.69
C ILE A 467 -2.74 7.37 1.90
N LEU A 468 -2.31 6.70 0.82
CA LEU A 468 -1.26 5.69 0.83
C LEU A 468 -0.11 6.09 -0.09
N GLY A 469 1.12 6.12 0.45
CA GLY A 469 2.33 6.32 -0.33
C GLY A 469 2.58 5.18 -1.32
N ALA A 470 2.97 4.00 -0.84
CA ALA A 470 3.24 2.87 -1.72
C ALA A 470 2.89 1.50 -1.15
N THR A 471 2.65 0.54 -2.02
CA THR A 471 2.63 -0.88 -1.64
C THR A 471 3.26 -1.76 -2.71
N GLY A 472 3.96 -2.80 -2.26
CA GLY A 472 4.42 -3.92 -3.09
C GLY A 472 3.79 -5.26 -2.69
N SER A 473 2.77 -5.23 -1.83
CA SER A 473 2.19 -6.43 -1.23
C SER A 473 0.87 -6.81 -1.89
N ALA A 474 0.47 -8.08 -1.73
CA ALA A 474 -0.77 -8.58 -2.31
C ALA A 474 -2.01 -8.18 -1.50
N ASN A 475 -3.15 -8.05 -2.19
CA ASN A 475 -4.48 -7.92 -1.61
C ASN A 475 -4.67 -6.74 -0.63
N VAL A 476 -3.91 -5.66 -0.82
CA VAL A 476 -4.16 -4.41 -0.07
C VAL A 476 -5.51 -3.84 -0.48
N GLN A 477 -6.28 -3.36 0.49
CA GLN A 477 -7.60 -2.76 0.26
C GLN A 477 -7.62 -1.32 0.73
N ILE A 478 -8.07 -0.41 -0.14
CA ILE A 478 -8.32 1.00 0.17
C ILE A 478 -9.79 1.29 -0.14
N ILE A 479 -10.60 1.53 0.88
CA ILE A 479 -12.07 1.53 0.75
C ILE A 479 -12.66 2.82 1.33
N ALA A 480 -13.55 3.49 0.60
CA ALA A 480 -14.29 4.66 1.08
C ALA A 480 -13.40 5.76 1.68
N CYS A 481 -12.18 5.92 1.16
CA CYS A 481 -11.22 6.90 1.65
C CYS A 481 -11.30 8.20 0.84
N THR A 482 -11.11 9.35 1.51
CA THR A 482 -11.15 10.66 0.88
C THR A 482 -9.88 11.45 1.11
N ASN A 483 -9.26 11.96 0.05
CA ASN A 483 -8.21 12.97 0.15
C ASN A 483 -8.75 14.35 -0.24
N ASN A 484 -8.69 15.29 0.69
CA ASN A 484 -9.01 16.70 0.52
C ASN A 484 -7.77 17.61 0.59
N GLY A 485 -6.66 17.13 1.19
CA GLY A 485 -5.42 17.88 1.32
C GLY A 485 -4.63 18.00 0.01
N GLU A 486 -3.86 19.08 -0.14
CA GLU A 486 -3.05 19.32 -1.34
C GLU A 486 -1.83 18.38 -1.33
N ILE A 487 -1.58 17.76 -2.48
CA ILE A 487 -0.38 16.97 -2.71
C ILE A 487 0.61 17.81 -3.50
N SER A 488 1.79 18.04 -2.94
CA SER A 488 2.86 18.80 -3.57
C SER A 488 4.12 17.95 -3.70
N ASN A 489 4.73 17.96 -4.87
CA ASN A 489 6.02 17.33 -5.11
C ASN A 489 7.05 18.32 -5.65
N HIS A 490 8.17 18.43 -4.96
CA HIS A 490 9.35 19.17 -5.36
C HIS A 490 10.58 18.25 -5.56
N CYS A 491 10.48 16.95 -5.24
CA CYS A 491 11.58 16.01 -5.49
C CYS A 491 11.59 15.48 -6.93
N GLU A 492 12.75 15.59 -7.59
CA GLU A 492 12.99 15.05 -8.94
C GLU A 492 12.91 13.51 -8.99
N GLY A 493 13.23 12.80 -7.89
CA GLY A 493 13.13 11.34 -7.79
C GLY A 493 11.71 10.80 -7.55
N VAL A 494 10.69 11.64 -7.41
CA VAL A 494 9.29 11.17 -7.30
C VAL A 494 8.72 10.91 -8.69
N SER A 495 8.45 9.63 -8.97
CA SER A 495 7.95 9.17 -10.27
C SER A 495 6.45 8.89 -10.26
N CYS A 496 5.85 8.71 -9.08
CA CYS A 496 4.46 8.28 -8.93
C CYS A 496 3.72 9.19 -7.94
N ILE A 497 2.64 9.83 -8.39
CA ILE A 497 1.81 10.72 -7.57
C ILE A 497 0.34 10.32 -7.71
N GLY A 498 -0.35 10.12 -6.59
CA GLY A 498 -1.74 9.67 -6.59
C GLY A 498 -2.58 10.37 -5.54
N GLY A 499 -3.79 10.83 -5.88
CA GLY A 499 -4.68 11.46 -4.91
C GLY A 499 -5.05 10.55 -3.75
N ILE A 500 -5.14 9.23 -3.97
CA ILE A 500 -5.38 8.23 -2.93
C ILE A 500 -4.15 7.36 -2.73
N VAL A 501 -3.71 6.66 -3.77
CA VAL A 501 -2.57 5.74 -3.74
C VAL A 501 -1.51 6.22 -4.72
N ALA A 502 -0.29 6.52 -4.27
CA ALA A 502 0.74 6.92 -5.23
C ALA A 502 1.15 5.76 -6.13
N LYS A 503 1.46 4.60 -5.53
CA LYS A 503 1.99 3.46 -6.25
C LYS A 503 1.57 2.12 -5.68
N SER A 504 1.22 1.20 -6.58
CA SER A 504 1.11 -0.23 -6.30
C SER A 504 1.96 -1.04 -7.26
N SER A 505 2.77 -1.95 -6.72
CA SER A 505 3.52 -2.95 -7.48
C SER A 505 3.12 -4.39 -7.15
N GLY A 506 2.24 -4.58 -6.15
CA GLY A 506 1.69 -5.87 -5.74
C GLY A 506 0.58 -6.39 -6.68
N THR A 507 -0.06 -7.47 -6.25
CA THR A 507 -1.18 -8.13 -6.97
C THR A 507 -2.49 -7.99 -6.21
N GLY A 508 -3.60 -7.81 -6.92
CA GLY A 508 -4.94 -7.94 -6.34
C GLY A 508 -5.34 -6.80 -5.41
N MET A 509 -4.70 -5.63 -5.53
CA MET A 509 -5.13 -4.44 -4.78
C MET A 509 -6.54 -4.03 -5.20
N LEU A 510 -7.36 -3.64 -4.23
CA LEU A 510 -8.68 -3.04 -4.44
C LEU A 510 -8.64 -1.59 -3.97
N VAL A 511 -9.04 -0.67 -4.84
CA VAL A 511 -9.33 0.72 -4.47
C VAL A 511 -10.79 0.96 -4.80
N ASP A 512 -11.62 1.13 -3.78
CA ASP A 512 -13.07 1.09 -3.89
C ASP A 512 -13.70 2.33 -3.24
N GLU A 513 -14.65 2.95 -3.94
CA GLU A 513 -15.45 4.08 -3.45
C GLU A 513 -14.62 5.24 -2.87
N CYS A 514 -13.39 5.44 -3.38
CA CYS A 514 -12.49 6.48 -2.89
C CYS A 514 -12.65 7.79 -3.67
N VAL A 515 -12.44 8.92 -2.99
CA VAL A 515 -12.63 10.27 -3.56
C VAL A 515 -11.38 11.12 -3.38
N ASN A 516 -10.88 11.69 -4.47
CA ASN A 516 -9.87 12.74 -4.40
C ASN A 516 -10.48 14.09 -4.78
N ALA A 517 -10.45 15.02 -3.82
CA ALA A 517 -10.74 16.45 -4.00
C ALA A 517 -9.52 17.33 -3.73
N GLY A 518 -8.48 16.77 -3.12
CA GLY A 518 -7.20 17.42 -2.88
C GLY A 518 -6.38 17.60 -4.16
N LYS A 519 -6.02 18.85 -4.46
CA LYS A 519 -5.27 19.24 -5.65
C LYS A 519 -3.92 18.54 -5.69
N ILE A 520 -3.47 18.15 -6.89
CA ILE A 520 -2.16 17.52 -7.10
C ILE A 520 -1.26 18.49 -7.86
N ASN A 521 -0.11 18.84 -7.29
CA ASN A 521 0.91 19.67 -7.94
C ASN A 521 2.24 18.95 -8.00
N ASN A 522 2.74 18.75 -9.20
CA ASN A 522 4.12 18.40 -9.44
C ASN A 522 4.91 19.66 -9.82
N TYR A 523 5.78 20.13 -8.93
CA TYR A 523 6.69 21.25 -9.14
C TYR A 523 8.11 20.80 -9.52
N ALA A 524 8.47 19.55 -9.25
CA ALA A 524 9.79 19.01 -9.52
C ALA A 524 10.16 19.14 -11.01
N ALA A 525 11.37 19.64 -11.27
CA ALA A 525 11.99 19.52 -12.58
C ALA A 525 12.32 18.05 -12.83
N SER A 526 11.82 17.46 -13.92
CA SER A 526 12.39 16.19 -14.37
C SER A 526 13.84 16.47 -14.79
N VAL A 527 14.81 15.67 -14.34
CA VAL A 527 16.17 15.67 -14.91
C VAL A 527 16.39 14.37 -15.65
N GLY A 528 16.77 14.49 -16.93
CA GLY A 528 16.83 13.40 -17.90
C GLY A 528 17.39 12.10 -17.33
N SER A 529 16.56 11.04 -17.38
CA SER A 529 16.90 9.76 -16.78
C SER A 529 17.75 8.89 -17.70
N THR A 530 18.73 8.20 -17.11
CA THR A 530 19.50 7.10 -17.71
C THR A 530 18.83 5.73 -17.50
N LYS A 531 17.54 5.68 -17.13
CA LYS A 531 16.80 4.42 -16.87
C LYS A 531 15.44 4.36 -17.58
N GLY A 532 15.25 3.32 -18.39
CA GLY A 532 14.04 3.11 -19.21
C GLY A 532 12.80 2.55 -18.48
N ASN A 533 12.22 3.29 -17.53
CA ASN A 533 10.86 3.02 -17.02
C ASN A 533 10.29 4.29 -16.35
N TRP A 534 9.29 4.93 -16.98
CA TRP A 534 8.41 6.04 -16.53
C TRP A 534 9.06 7.18 -15.75
N ASP A 535 9.05 8.38 -16.32
CA ASP A 535 9.63 9.52 -15.61
C ASP A 535 8.59 10.15 -14.66
N ILE A 536 7.31 10.23 -15.05
CA ILE A 536 6.25 10.77 -14.18
C ILE A 536 4.88 10.12 -14.48
N SER A 537 4.23 9.57 -13.45
CA SER A 537 2.87 9.05 -13.48
C SER A 537 1.99 9.71 -12.44
N VAL A 538 1.01 10.49 -12.89
CA VAL A 538 0.07 11.22 -12.02
C VAL A 538 -1.35 10.72 -12.26
N GLY A 539 -1.99 10.26 -11.19
CA GLY A 539 -3.40 9.87 -11.20
C GLY A 539 -4.19 10.58 -10.11
N GLY A 540 -5.42 11.00 -10.41
CA GLY A 540 -6.29 11.56 -9.38
C GLY A 540 -6.66 10.55 -8.29
N ILE A 541 -6.62 9.24 -8.57
CA ILE A 541 -6.79 8.18 -7.57
C ILE A 541 -5.49 7.40 -7.39
N ILE A 542 -4.97 6.79 -8.46
CA ILE A 542 -3.75 5.99 -8.43
C ILE A 542 -2.69 6.56 -9.38
N GLY A 543 -1.50 6.86 -8.89
CA GLY A 543 -0.37 7.25 -9.73
C GLY A 543 0.05 6.10 -10.66
N LEU A 544 0.63 5.03 -10.10
CA LEU A 544 1.00 3.82 -10.83
C LEU A 544 0.24 2.60 -10.28
N MET A 545 -0.54 1.97 -11.16
CA MET A 545 -1.38 0.83 -10.83
C MET A 545 -0.65 -0.51 -10.97
N GLY A 546 -0.84 -1.39 -9.98
CA GLY A 546 -0.21 -2.69 -9.85
C GLY A 546 -0.92 -3.81 -10.62
N ASN A 547 -0.46 -5.05 -10.47
CA ASN A 547 -1.01 -6.20 -11.19
C ASN A 547 -2.38 -6.60 -10.65
N THR A 548 -3.29 -7.04 -11.53
CA THR A 548 -4.66 -7.45 -11.17
C THR A 548 -5.38 -6.48 -10.23
N THR A 549 -5.02 -5.19 -10.28
CA THR A 549 -5.60 -4.16 -9.42
C THR A 549 -6.97 -3.76 -9.96
N THR A 550 -7.94 -3.62 -9.08
CA THR A 550 -9.27 -3.11 -9.41
C THR A 550 -9.46 -1.74 -8.79
N VAL A 551 -9.84 -0.77 -9.63
CA VAL A 551 -10.31 0.55 -9.20
C VAL A 551 -11.80 0.60 -9.47
N ASN A 552 -12.61 0.63 -8.42
CA ASN A 552 -14.06 0.53 -8.50
C ASN A 552 -14.70 1.79 -7.89
N LYS A 553 -15.66 2.39 -8.61
CA LYS A 553 -16.50 3.50 -8.11
C LYS A 553 -15.73 4.68 -7.49
N CYS A 554 -14.50 4.92 -7.93
CA CYS A 554 -13.70 6.02 -7.41
C CYS A 554 -13.98 7.32 -8.18
N SER A 555 -13.87 8.47 -7.50
CA SER A 555 -14.09 9.77 -8.12
C SER A 555 -12.95 10.75 -7.89
N ASN A 556 -12.53 11.43 -8.96
CA ASN A 556 -11.59 12.54 -8.88
C ASN A 556 -12.28 13.84 -9.29
N THR A 557 -12.26 14.80 -8.38
CA THR A 557 -12.72 16.19 -8.59
C THR A 557 -11.55 17.18 -8.53
N ALA A 558 -10.40 16.73 -8.04
CA ALA A 558 -9.24 17.57 -7.83
C ALA A 558 -8.51 17.90 -9.13
N ILE A 559 -8.03 19.13 -9.23
CA ILE A 559 -7.21 19.58 -10.36
C ILE A 559 -5.83 18.91 -10.30
N LEU A 560 -5.37 18.41 -11.45
CA LEU A 560 -4.03 17.86 -11.63
C LEU A 560 -3.15 18.89 -12.36
N TYR A 561 -2.07 19.32 -11.71
CA TYR A 561 -1.10 20.27 -12.23
C TYR A 561 0.31 19.67 -12.31
N ASN A 562 0.99 19.94 -13.42
CA ASN A 562 2.45 19.79 -13.54
C ASN A 562 3.06 21.12 -14.00
N ARG A 563 4.05 21.61 -13.24
CA ARG A 563 4.71 22.92 -13.40
C ARG A 563 6.25 22.84 -13.46
N GLY A 564 6.83 21.63 -13.57
CA GLY A 564 8.28 21.46 -13.55
C GLY A 564 9.01 22.23 -14.67
N THR A 565 10.14 22.87 -14.34
CA THR A 565 11.03 23.54 -15.29
C THR A 565 11.97 22.54 -15.97
N THR A 566 11.74 22.24 -17.25
CA THR A 566 12.61 21.55 -18.24
C THR A 566 13.88 20.79 -17.80
N ASN A 567 13.87 19.44 -17.94
CA ASN A 567 14.91 18.67 -18.66
C ASN A 567 14.49 17.18 -18.90
N SER A 568 14.32 16.81 -20.16
CA SER A 568 14.30 15.43 -20.70
C SER A 568 13.54 14.32 -19.91
N ALA A 569 12.29 14.52 -19.50
CA ALA A 569 11.47 13.39 -19.01
C ALA A 569 11.30 12.33 -20.13
N TYR A 570 11.44 11.03 -19.88
CA TYR A 570 11.22 9.95 -20.85
C TYR A 570 9.75 9.88 -21.25
N ASP A 571 8.87 9.45 -20.34
CA ASP A 571 7.42 9.37 -20.55
C ASP A 571 6.67 10.09 -19.42
N VAL A 572 5.64 10.86 -19.78
CA VAL A 572 4.77 11.56 -18.82
C VAL A 572 3.33 11.06 -18.98
N CYS A 573 2.74 10.55 -17.89
CA CYS A 573 1.43 9.90 -17.90
C CYS A 573 0.43 10.59 -16.95
N TYR A 574 -0.74 10.97 -17.46
CA TYR A 574 -1.82 11.58 -16.67
C TYR A 574 -3.14 10.84 -16.83
N GLY A 575 -3.73 10.44 -15.71
CA GLY A 575 -5.11 9.95 -15.67
C GLY A 575 -5.92 10.69 -14.62
N GLY A 576 -7.19 10.95 -14.89
CA GLY A 576 -8.08 11.45 -13.83
C GLY A 576 -8.25 10.47 -12.72
N ILE A 577 -8.20 9.19 -13.04
CA ILE A 577 -8.28 8.11 -12.07
C ILE A 577 -6.92 7.44 -11.95
N VAL A 578 -6.35 6.94 -13.05
CA VAL A 578 -5.09 6.18 -13.05
C VAL A 578 -4.07 6.81 -13.98
N GLY A 579 -2.91 7.22 -13.46
CA GLY A 579 -1.81 7.75 -14.25
C GLY A 579 -1.29 6.74 -15.27
N ALA A 580 -0.83 5.59 -14.80
CA ALA A 580 -0.30 4.53 -15.66
C ALA A 580 -0.49 3.13 -15.07
N THR A 581 -0.39 2.12 -15.94
CA THR A 581 -0.11 0.72 -15.56
C THR A 581 0.84 0.06 -16.55
N THR A 582 1.62 -0.90 -16.06
CA THR A 582 2.43 -1.80 -16.90
C THR A 582 2.01 -3.27 -16.79
N LYS A 583 0.97 -3.54 -16.00
CA LYS A 583 0.59 -4.89 -15.58
C LYS A 583 -0.73 -5.30 -16.23
N ASN A 584 -0.96 -6.60 -16.32
CA ASN A 584 -2.15 -7.15 -16.97
C ASN A 584 -3.28 -7.36 -15.94
N GLY A 585 -4.49 -7.62 -16.43
CA GLY A 585 -5.63 -7.97 -15.58
C GLY A 585 -6.12 -6.83 -14.69
N CYS A 586 -5.70 -5.60 -14.98
CA CYS A 586 -6.16 -4.43 -14.24
C CYS A 586 -7.55 -4.03 -14.74
N VAL A 587 -8.38 -3.56 -13.82
CA VAL A 587 -9.76 -3.16 -14.11
C VAL A 587 -10.05 -1.79 -13.52
N ILE A 588 -10.64 -0.90 -14.32
CA ILE A 588 -11.21 0.37 -13.87
C ILE A 588 -12.70 0.30 -14.17
N LYS A 589 -13.55 0.41 -13.15
CA LYS A 589 -15.01 0.26 -13.32
C LYS A 589 -15.84 1.23 -12.50
N GLY A 590 -16.86 1.81 -13.14
CA GLY A 590 -17.79 2.79 -12.54
C GLY A 590 -17.13 4.05 -11.98
N CYS A 591 -15.94 4.42 -12.45
CA CYS A 591 -15.21 5.58 -11.92
C CYS A 591 -15.64 6.87 -12.62
N SER A 592 -15.57 8.00 -11.91
CA SER A 592 -15.93 9.31 -12.47
C SER A 592 -14.84 10.36 -12.27
N ASN A 593 -14.39 10.96 -13.36
CA ASN A 593 -13.49 12.11 -13.31
C ASN A 593 -14.23 13.38 -13.74
N THR A 594 -14.22 14.40 -12.88
CA THR A 594 -14.76 15.75 -13.17
C THR A 594 -13.69 16.82 -13.13
N ALA A 595 -12.45 16.45 -12.78
CA ALA A 595 -11.34 17.37 -12.64
C ALA A 595 -10.93 18.04 -13.95
N GLU A 596 -10.57 19.31 -13.87
CA GLU A 596 -9.80 19.96 -14.93
C GLU A 596 -8.33 19.52 -14.85
N TYR A 597 -7.74 19.18 -15.99
CA TYR A 597 -6.31 18.95 -16.13
C TYR A 597 -5.68 20.19 -16.68
N MET A 598 -4.70 20.72 -15.96
CA MET A 598 -3.95 21.87 -16.42
C MET A 598 -2.48 21.53 -16.48
N TYR A 599 -2.01 21.30 -17.69
CA TYR A 599 -0.59 21.28 -17.97
C TYR A 599 -0.15 22.68 -18.34
N ALA A 600 0.68 23.27 -17.48
CA ALA A 600 0.96 24.69 -17.52
C ALA A 600 2.45 24.97 -17.30
N ASP A 601 3.35 24.39 -18.10
CA ASP A 601 4.57 25.08 -18.53
C ASP A 601 5.37 24.28 -19.57
N LYS A 602 6.45 24.88 -20.09
CA LYS A 602 7.44 24.27 -21.01
C LYS A 602 8.00 22.97 -20.41
N VAL A 603 7.54 21.82 -20.88
CA VAL A 603 8.08 20.52 -20.49
C VAL A 603 8.63 19.83 -21.74
N GLU A 604 9.94 19.65 -21.75
CA GLU A 604 10.65 18.89 -22.77
C GLU A 604 10.70 17.42 -22.32
N PHE A 605 10.06 16.53 -23.08
CA PHE A 605 10.14 15.09 -22.90
C PHE A 605 10.82 14.41 -24.09
N THR A 606 11.45 13.26 -23.87
CA THR A 606 12.29 12.55 -24.84
C THR A 606 11.56 11.41 -25.55
N SER A 607 10.41 10.94 -25.05
CA SER A 607 9.58 9.90 -25.71
C SER A 607 8.14 10.34 -25.99
N TYR A 608 7.22 10.40 -25.01
CA TYR A 608 5.84 10.89 -25.27
C TYR A 608 5.08 11.38 -24.03
N LEU A 609 4.01 12.14 -24.26
CA LEU A 609 2.96 12.45 -23.29
C LEU A 609 1.73 11.57 -23.54
N ALA A 610 1.23 10.91 -22.50
CA ALA A 610 0.00 10.13 -22.55
C ALA A 610 -1.00 10.62 -21.50
N ALA A 611 -2.14 11.16 -21.93
CA ALA A 611 -3.14 11.71 -21.03
C ALA A 611 -4.53 11.14 -21.34
N GLY A 612 -5.29 10.81 -20.29
CA GLY A 612 -6.68 10.39 -20.41
C GLY A 612 -7.54 10.86 -19.25
N GLY A 613 -8.83 11.10 -19.53
CA GLY A 613 -9.80 11.46 -18.49
C GLY A 613 -9.92 10.41 -17.37
N ILE A 614 -9.66 9.15 -17.69
CA ILE A 614 -9.66 8.03 -16.73
C ILE A 614 -8.25 7.46 -16.60
N LEU A 615 -7.64 7.08 -17.72
CA LEU A 615 -6.35 6.39 -17.78
C LEU A 615 -5.37 7.14 -18.69
N GLY A 616 -4.19 7.48 -18.17
CA GLY A 616 -3.13 8.06 -19.01
C GLY A 616 -2.51 7.05 -19.95
N TYR A 617 -1.90 6.02 -19.38
CA TYR A 617 -1.11 5.05 -20.12
C TYR A 617 -1.31 3.60 -19.63
N SER A 618 -1.31 2.65 -20.55
CA SER A 618 -1.20 1.22 -20.22
C SER A 618 -0.24 0.47 -21.14
N ARG A 619 0.74 -0.23 -20.56
CA ARG A 619 1.53 -1.26 -21.26
C ARG A 619 0.93 -2.65 -21.15
N GLY A 620 0.02 -2.87 -20.21
CA GLY A 620 -0.61 -4.17 -19.98
C GLY A 620 -2.01 -4.25 -20.56
N ALA A 621 -2.58 -5.46 -20.58
CA ALA A 621 -3.99 -5.63 -20.86
C ALA A 621 -4.83 -4.98 -19.74
N ILE A 622 -5.79 -4.15 -20.12
CA ILE A 622 -6.64 -3.40 -19.18
C ILE A 622 -8.11 -3.43 -19.63
N THR A 623 -9.02 -3.50 -18.66
CA THR A 623 -10.45 -3.33 -18.87
C THR A 623 -10.91 -2.03 -18.23
N ILE A 624 -11.56 -1.17 -19.01
CA ILE A 624 -12.26 0.02 -18.52
C ILE A 624 -13.75 -0.20 -18.84
N THR A 625 -14.59 -0.29 -17.81
CA THR A 625 -15.99 -0.70 -17.98
C THR A 625 -16.92 -0.03 -16.96
N LYS A 626 -18.19 -0.37 -16.95
CA LYS A 626 -19.16 0.02 -15.92
C LYS A 626 -19.01 -0.86 -14.66
N ALA A 627 -19.46 -0.38 -13.51
CA ALA A 627 -19.55 -1.18 -12.31
C ALA A 627 -20.67 -2.24 -12.43
N ASP A 628 -20.66 -3.20 -11.50
CA ASP A 628 -21.59 -4.33 -11.50
C ASP A 628 -23.05 -3.89 -11.28
N ASP A 629 -23.26 -2.73 -10.64
CA ASP A 629 -24.59 -2.10 -10.46
C ASP A 629 -25.06 -1.30 -11.69
N GLY A 630 -24.27 -1.27 -12.76
CA GLY A 630 -24.56 -0.55 -13.99
C GLY A 630 -23.99 0.86 -14.06
N THR A 631 -23.33 1.36 -13.01
CA THR A 631 -22.72 2.71 -13.00
C THR A 631 -21.65 2.82 -14.08
N LEU A 632 -21.81 3.75 -15.02
CA LEU A 632 -20.88 3.96 -16.14
C LEU A 632 -19.56 4.57 -15.66
N THR A 633 -18.47 4.26 -16.37
CA THR A 633 -17.21 5.02 -16.20
C THR A 633 -17.29 6.30 -17.03
N THR A 634 -17.06 7.45 -16.38
CA THR A 634 -17.33 8.77 -16.98
C THR A 634 -16.18 9.74 -16.83
N ASN A 635 -15.86 10.46 -17.90
CA ASN A 635 -15.01 11.65 -17.83
C ASN A 635 -15.82 12.89 -18.22
N SER A 636 -15.97 13.83 -17.29
CA SER A 636 -16.46 15.20 -17.53
C SER A 636 -15.34 16.25 -17.39
N GLY A 637 -14.16 15.82 -16.97
CA GLY A 637 -12.99 16.67 -16.82
C GLY A 637 -12.43 17.19 -18.14
N GLN A 638 -11.88 18.40 -18.12
CA GLN A 638 -11.31 19.04 -19.32
C GLN A 638 -9.80 18.87 -19.37
N PHE A 639 -9.27 18.39 -20.48
CA PHE A 639 -7.82 18.38 -20.70
C PHE A 639 -7.35 19.67 -21.36
N PHE A 640 -6.37 20.33 -20.73
CA PHE A 640 -5.80 21.57 -21.23
C PHE A 640 -4.27 21.60 -21.19
N GLN A 641 -3.68 21.83 -22.37
CA GLN A 641 -2.24 21.87 -22.59
C GLN A 641 -1.78 23.24 -23.12
N ARG A 642 -0.79 23.88 -22.47
CA ARG A 642 -0.17 25.16 -22.91
C ARG A 642 1.35 25.02 -23.16
N ARG A 643 1.75 25.13 -24.45
CA ARG A 643 3.11 25.37 -25.00
C ARG A 643 4.12 24.20 -25.01
N ASN A 644 4.88 24.12 -26.13
CA ASN A 644 6.20 23.51 -26.36
C ASN A 644 6.41 22.05 -25.93
N HIS A 645 6.28 21.10 -26.88
CA HIS A 645 6.59 19.68 -26.66
C HIS A 645 7.54 19.09 -27.67
N THR A 646 8.66 18.52 -27.25
CA THR A 646 9.68 17.95 -28.15
C THR A 646 9.29 16.64 -28.85
N GLN A 647 8.16 15.98 -28.49
CA GLN A 647 7.76 14.65 -29.02
C GLN A 647 6.23 14.47 -29.17
N ASN A 648 5.79 13.23 -29.44
CA ASN A 648 4.39 12.86 -29.69
C ASN A 648 3.49 12.97 -28.45
N MET A 649 2.22 13.31 -28.70
CA MET A 649 1.19 13.41 -27.67
C MET A 649 0.03 12.45 -27.96
N TYR A 650 -0.44 11.74 -26.94
CA TYR A 650 -1.59 10.83 -26.99
C TYR A 650 -2.64 11.25 -25.97
N ILE A 651 -3.76 11.82 -26.42
CA ILE A 651 -4.77 12.38 -25.52
C ILE A 651 -6.14 11.73 -25.77
N GLY A 652 -6.70 11.08 -24.76
CA GLY A 652 -8.03 10.46 -24.82
C GLY A 652 -9.02 11.09 -23.86
N GLY A 653 -10.30 11.12 -24.21
CA GLY A 653 -11.34 11.50 -23.24
C GLY A 653 -11.49 10.48 -22.10
N ILE A 654 -11.28 9.19 -22.39
CA ILE A 654 -11.22 8.12 -21.38
C ILE A 654 -9.78 7.63 -21.22
N ALA A 655 -9.14 7.19 -22.30
CA ALA A 655 -7.81 6.57 -22.25
C ALA A 655 -6.84 7.20 -23.24
N GLY A 656 -5.65 7.60 -22.77
CA GLY A 656 -4.56 8.09 -23.62
C GLY A 656 -3.98 6.98 -24.49
N LEU A 657 -2.91 6.34 -24.02
CA LEU A 657 -2.17 5.34 -24.81
C LEU A 657 -2.29 3.93 -24.20
N ILE A 658 -2.70 2.95 -25.01
CA ILE A 658 -2.72 1.52 -24.64
C ILE A 658 -1.82 0.73 -25.61
N GLU A 659 -0.68 0.24 -25.11
CA GLU A 659 0.39 -0.35 -25.91
C GLU A 659 0.36 -1.85 -26.10
N LYS A 660 -0.33 -2.65 -25.27
CA LYS A 660 -0.39 -4.11 -25.43
C LYS A 660 -1.82 -4.57 -25.72
N GLN A 661 -1.94 -5.39 -26.76
CA GLN A 661 -2.70 -5.02 -27.97
C GLN A 661 -3.68 -6.08 -28.51
N THR A 662 -4.39 -6.84 -27.68
CA THR A 662 -5.59 -7.57 -28.19
C THR A 662 -6.63 -7.85 -27.12
N SER A 663 -6.21 -7.99 -25.86
CA SER A 663 -7.09 -8.33 -24.73
C SER A 663 -7.61 -7.12 -23.96
N SER A 664 -7.23 -5.91 -24.34
CA SER A 664 -7.71 -4.69 -23.69
C SER A 664 -9.13 -4.37 -24.14
N VAL A 665 -9.95 -3.87 -23.22
CA VAL A 665 -11.35 -3.53 -23.49
C VAL A 665 -11.65 -2.17 -22.91
N ILE A 666 -12.27 -1.31 -23.71
CA ILE A 666 -12.92 -0.08 -23.25
C ILE A 666 -14.38 -0.21 -23.63
N GLU A 667 -15.25 -0.31 -22.63
CA GLU A 667 -16.67 -0.48 -22.87
C GLU A 667 -17.54 0.31 -21.89
N PHE A 668 -18.77 0.64 -22.27
CA PHE A 668 -19.71 1.34 -21.38
C PHE A 668 -19.13 2.62 -20.74
N CYS A 669 -18.33 3.35 -21.51
CA CYS A 669 -17.69 4.58 -21.06
C CYS A 669 -18.30 5.82 -21.73
N VAL A 670 -18.38 6.92 -20.99
CA VAL A 670 -18.89 8.21 -21.50
C VAL A 670 -17.87 9.31 -21.30
N ASN A 671 -17.50 9.99 -22.38
CA ASN A 671 -16.73 11.22 -22.31
C ASN A 671 -17.64 12.43 -22.59
N GLU A 672 -17.86 13.25 -21.56
CA GLU A 672 -18.45 14.59 -21.62
C GLU A 672 -17.36 15.68 -21.65
N GLY A 673 -16.16 15.33 -21.22
CA GLY A 673 -15.02 16.23 -21.05
C GLY A 673 -14.49 16.79 -22.37
N ARG A 674 -14.12 18.07 -22.34
CA ARG A 674 -13.51 18.76 -23.48
C ARG A 674 -12.02 18.42 -23.60
N ILE A 675 -11.57 18.11 -24.80
CA ILE A 675 -10.16 17.86 -25.11
C ILE A 675 -9.60 19.06 -25.87
N ILE A 676 -8.61 19.75 -25.30
CA ILE A 676 -7.94 20.89 -25.95
C ILE A 676 -6.43 20.61 -26.03
N GLY A 677 -5.93 20.41 -27.25
CA GLY A 677 -4.50 20.47 -27.56
C GLY A 677 -4.10 21.85 -28.09
N SER A 678 -3.07 22.47 -27.50
CA SER A 678 -2.40 23.63 -28.12
C SER A 678 -0.89 23.50 -28.06
N ASP A 679 -0.22 23.72 -29.20
CA ASP A 679 1.24 23.80 -29.28
C ASP A 679 1.68 25.17 -29.86
N ALA A 680 2.88 25.60 -29.46
CA ALA A 680 3.50 26.84 -29.92
C ALA A 680 4.68 26.49 -30.84
N GLN A 681 4.58 26.89 -32.10
CA GLN A 681 5.59 26.89 -33.18
C GLN A 681 7.00 26.43 -32.76
N THR A 682 7.39 25.22 -33.19
CA THR A 682 8.80 24.79 -33.12
C THR A 682 9.19 23.99 -34.37
N SER A 683 10.44 24.15 -34.81
CA SER A 683 10.96 23.82 -36.14
C SER A 683 11.13 22.34 -36.49
N THR A 684 10.49 21.39 -35.79
CA THR A 684 10.60 19.94 -36.09
C THR A 684 9.21 19.33 -36.25
N LYS A 685 9.00 18.51 -37.29
CA LYS A 685 7.74 17.78 -37.52
C LYS A 685 7.45 16.83 -36.35
N ARG A 686 6.34 17.01 -35.64
CA ARG A 686 5.86 16.11 -34.57
C ARG A 686 4.38 15.78 -34.77
N GLU A 687 3.86 14.81 -34.00
CA GLU A 687 2.52 14.26 -34.21
C GLU A 687 1.64 14.41 -32.97
N PHE A 688 0.43 14.92 -33.20
CA PHE A 688 -0.60 15.05 -32.18
C PHE A 688 -1.71 14.04 -32.45
N TYR A 689 -2.03 13.22 -31.45
CA TYR A 689 -3.10 12.23 -31.53
C TYR A 689 -4.15 12.51 -30.47
N ALA A 690 -5.42 12.54 -30.87
CA ALA A 690 -6.51 12.61 -29.92
C ALA A 690 -7.74 11.79 -30.32
N GLY A 691 -8.32 11.14 -29.31
CA GLY A 691 -9.56 10.39 -29.42
C GLY A 691 -10.58 10.81 -28.36
N GLY A 692 -11.84 11.00 -28.72
CA GLY A 692 -12.88 11.34 -27.74
C GLY A 692 -13.10 10.26 -26.69
N ILE A 693 -12.88 8.98 -27.03
CA ILE A 693 -12.83 7.87 -26.06
C ILE A 693 -11.39 7.45 -25.81
N CYS A 694 -10.70 6.95 -26.82
CA CYS A 694 -9.34 6.47 -26.68
C CYS A 694 -8.45 7.04 -27.76
N CYS A 695 -7.27 7.54 -27.41
CA CYS A 695 -6.35 8.01 -28.45
C CYS A 695 -5.79 6.84 -29.27
N ALA A 696 -5.15 5.89 -28.59
CA ALA A 696 -4.46 4.78 -29.24
C ALA A 696 -4.71 3.50 -28.44
N SER A 697 -5.37 2.53 -29.07
CA SER A 697 -5.61 1.20 -28.50
C SER A 697 -5.61 0.19 -29.63
N SER A 698 -5.19 -1.03 -29.31
CA SER A 698 -5.44 -2.20 -30.16
C SER A 698 -6.23 -3.27 -29.43
N GLY A 699 -7.10 -2.83 -28.53
CA GLY A 699 -8.15 -3.63 -27.95
C GLY A 699 -9.50 -3.37 -28.63
N ILE A 700 -10.55 -3.79 -27.94
CA ILE A 700 -11.94 -3.54 -28.32
C ILE A 700 -12.39 -2.23 -27.70
N ILE A 701 -13.09 -1.41 -28.49
CA ILE A 701 -13.85 -0.26 -28.00
C ILE A 701 -15.32 -0.53 -28.32
N SER A 702 -16.18 -0.64 -27.31
CA SER A 702 -17.59 -0.95 -27.53
C SER A 702 -18.54 -0.19 -26.63
N ASP A 703 -19.76 0.09 -27.07
CA ASP A 703 -20.81 0.67 -26.21
C ASP A 703 -20.38 1.98 -25.51
N CYS A 704 -19.54 2.78 -26.18
CA CYS A 704 -18.98 4.02 -25.65
C CYS A 704 -19.61 5.24 -26.31
N VAL A 705 -19.71 6.35 -25.56
CA VAL A 705 -20.29 7.60 -26.04
C VAL A 705 -19.32 8.76 -25.84
N ASN A 706 -18.95 9.45 -26.91
CA ASN A 706 -18.25 10.73 -26.84
C ASN A 706 -19.23 11.87 -27.11
N ASN A 707 -19.51 12.66 -26.08
CA ASN A 707 -20.22 13.94 -26.17
C ASN A 707 -19.24 15.13 -26.06
N GLY A 708 -18.03 14.87 -25.56
CA GLY A 708 -16.98 15.86 -25.35
C GLY A 708 -16.49 16.51 -26.64
N PHE A 709 -16.32 17.83 -26.58
CA PHE A 709 -15.78 18.62 -27.70
C PHE A 709 -14.26 18.43 -27.84
N MET A 710 -13.78 18.28 -29.06
CA MET A 710 -12.36 18.10 -29.36
C MET A 710 -11.83 19.28 -30.17
N ILE A 711 -10.77 19.92 -29.67
CA ILE A 711 -10.09 21.04 -30.35
C ILE A 711 -8.60 20.76 -30.40
N ALA A 712 -7.99 21.01 -31.55
CA ALA A 712 -6.57 21.29 -31.62
C ALA A 712 -6.28 22.63 -32.29
N ARG A 713 -5.28 23.32 -31.75
CA ARG A 713 -4.74 24.58 -32.26
C ARG A 713 -3.23 24.45 -32.41
N ASP A 714 -2.68 24.55 -33.62
CA ASP A 714 -1.23 24.55 -33.76
C ASP A 714 -0.66 25.24 -35.03
N GLY A 715 0.62 25.58 -34.95
CA GLY A 715 1.55 26.11 -35.94
C GLY A 715 2.16 25.10 -36.93
N ASP A 716 2.64 23.91 -36.50
CA ASP A 716 3.58 23.10 -37.32
C ASP A 716 3.42 21.54 -37.30
N LEU A 717 2.41 20.98 -36.61
CA LEU A 717 2.26 19.54 -36.37
C LEU A 717 1.46 18.77 -37.41
N ILE A 718 1.68 17.46 -37.55
CA ILE A 718 0.70 16.54 -38.17
C ILE A 718 -0.28 16.09 -37.10
N ALA A 719 -1.58 16.17 -37.36
CA ALA A 719 -2.58 15.92 -36.33
C ALA A 719 -3.65 14.89 -36.74
N TYR A 720 -4.07 14.06 -35.80
CA TYR A 720 -4.99 12.93 -35.99
C TYR A 720 -6.09 12.97 -34.93
N PHE A 721 -7.33 13.14 -35.37
CA PHE A 721 -8.51 13.25 -34.51
C PHE A 721 -9.60 12.26 -34.89
N GLY A 722 -10.07 11.49 -33.93
CA GLY A 722 -11.29 10.70 -34.06
C GLY A 722 -12.22 10.91 -32.89
N GLY A 723 -13.52 10.99 -33.14
CA GLY A 723 -14.50 11.12 -32.06
C GLY A 723 -14.49 9.95 -31.09
N ILE A 724 -14.07 8.77 -31.55
CA ILE A 724 -13.83 7.58 -30.73
C ILE A 724 -12.32 7.29 -30.64
N ALA A 725 -11.62 7.16 -31.78
CA ALA A 725 -10.22 6.70 -31.85
C ALA A 725 -9.27 7.61 -32.65
N GLY A 726 -8.12 7.99 -32.08
CA GLY A 726 -7.25 9.04 -32.62
C GLY A 726 -5.96 8.63 -33.35
N SER A 727 -5.58 7.35 -33.36
CA SER A 727 -4.22 6.92 -33.71
C SER A 727 -4.05 6.43 -35.16
N LYS A 728 -2.82 6.50 -35.68
CA LYS A 728 -2.40 5.90 -36.96
C LYS A 728 -1.43 4.71 -36.83
N ASN A 729 -0.91 4.46 -35.64
CA ASN A 729 0.13 3.44 -35.44
C ASN A 729 -0.39 2.26 -34.61
N LYS A 730 -1.55 2.44 -33.97
CA LYS A 730 -2.16 1.50 -33.03
C LYS A 730 -3.67 1.61 -33.21
N TYR A 731 -4.25 0.61 -33.86
CA TYR A 731 -5.64 0.64 -34.31
C TYR A 731 -6.51 -0.30 -33.50
N PRO A 732 -7.78 0.09 -33.27
CA PRO A 732 -8.91 -0.76 -33.00
C PRO A 732 -8.77 -2.21 -33.40
N THR A 733 -8.97 -3.23 -32.56
CA THR A 733 -9.40 -4.51 -33.18
C THR A 733 -10.85 -4.41 -33.62
N SER A 734 -11.68 -3.82 -32.76
CA SER A 734 -13.08 -3.54 -33.05
C SER A 734 -13.53 -2.22 -32.44
N VAL A 735 -14.40 -1.51 -33.16
CA VAL A 735 -15.17 -0.34 -32.70
C VAL A 735 -16.64 -0.66 -32.90
N LEU A 736 -17.36 -0.95 -31.82
CA LEU A 736 -18.71 -1.55 -31.89
C LEU A 736 -19.71 -0.70 -31.11
N ARG A 737 -20.88 -0.40 -31.68
CA ARG A 737 -21.97 0.28 -30.94
C ARG A 737 -21.54 1.58 -30.24
N CYS A 738 -20.57 2.29 -30.83
CA CYS A 738 -20.06 3.54 -30.28
C CYS A 738 -20.75 4.74 -30.90
N VAL A 739 -20.93 5.80 -30.13
CA VAL A 739 -21.59 7.04 -30.56
C VAL A 739 -20.65 8.21 -30.37
N ASN A 740 -20.42 9.00 -31.42
CA ASN A 740 -19.79 10.30 -31.32
C ASN A 740 -20.82 11.41 -31.59
N ASN A 741 -21.18 12.16 -30.56
CA ASN A 741 -21.92 13.41 -30.66
C ASN A 741 -21.01 14.64 -30.54
N GLY A 742 -19.83 14.47 -29.94
CA GLY A 742 -18.87 15.53 -29.70
C GLY A 742 -18.34 16.12 -31.00
N ALA A 743 -18.39 17.46 -31.11
CA ALA A 743 -17.83 18.15 -32.27
C ALA A 743 -16.29 18.04 -32.29
N ILE A 744 -15.71 18.02 -33.48
CA ILE A 744 -14.27 17.85 -33.69
C ILE A 744 -13.78 18.98 -34.60
N SER A 745 -12.85 19.77 -34.07
CA SER A 745 -12.30 20.94 -34.75
C SER A 745 -10.77 20.87 -34.81
N GLY A 746 -10.23 20.80 -36.02
CA GLY A 746 -8.80 20.91 -36.27
C GLY A 746 -8.42 22.30 -36.76
N TYR A 747 -7.41 22.91 -36.15
CA TYR A 747 -6.83 24.18 -36.59
C TYR A 747 -5.31 24.06 -36.69
N ASN A 748 -4.75 24.18 -37.90
CA ASN A 748 -3.32 24.04 -38.12
C ASN A 748 -2.75 25.12 -39.05
N SER A 749 -1.53 25.59 -38.77
CA SER A 749 -0.87 26.63 -39.55
C SER A 749 0.07 26.11 -40.64
N SER A 750 0.62 24.89 -40.50
CA SER A 750 1.62 24.38 -41.44
C SER A 750 1.70 22.86 -41.62
N GLY A 751 1.00 22.02 -40.84
CA GLY A 751 0.98 20.55 -41.01
C GLY A 751 -0.36 19.96 -41.49
N SER A 752 -0.38 18.65 -41.84
CA SER A 752 -1.57 17.97 -42.38
C SER A 752 -2.44 17.37 -41.26
N THR A 753 -3.77 17.50 -41.39
CA THR A 753 -4.71 17.09 -40.33
C THR A 753 -5.72 16.05 -40.83
N ARG A 754 -5.91 14.96 -40.08
CA ARG A 754 -6.93 13.93 -40.33
C ARG A 754 -8.00 14.04 -39.26
N ILE A 755 -9.25 14.17 -39.67
CA ILE A 755 -10.39 14.31 -38.77
C ILE A 755 -11.49 13.35 -39.20
N GLY A 756 -11.78 12.35 -38.39
CA GLY A 756 -12.91 11.46 -38.59
C GLY A 756 -13.92 11.59 -37.46
N GLY A 757 -15.21 11.53 -37.79
CA GLY A 757 -16.24 11.53 -36.76
C GLY A 757 -16.17 10.31 -35.82
N LEU A 758 -15.64 9.16 -36.28
CA LEU A 758 -15.32 8.02 -35.42
C LEU A 758 -13.82 7.83 -35.24
N MET A 759 -13.06 7.68 -36.31
CA MET A 759 -11.62 7.40 -36.23
C MET A 759 -10.79 8.34 -37.07
N ALA A 760 -9.63 8.78 -36.56
CA ALA A 760 -8.69 9.58 -37.34
C ALA A 760 -8.18 8.80 -38.56
N VAL A 761 -7.83 7.54 -38.35
CA VAL A 761 -7.30 6.64 -39.37
C VAL A 761 -7.93 5.27 -39.20
N PHE A 762 -8.38 4.68 -40.30
CA PHE A 762 -8.94 3.33 -40.36
C PHE A 762 -8.01 2.39 -41.14
N GLN A 763 -7.65 1.27 -40.52
CA GLN A 763 -6.91 0.17 -41.15
C GLN A 763 -7.85 -1.03 -41.31
N PRO A 764 -8.38 -1.29 -42.52
CA PRO A 764 -9.38 -2.33 -42.72
C PRO A 764 -8.87 -3.73 -42.39
N ASP A 765 -7.57 -4.02 -42.53
CA ASP A 765 -7.03 -5.36 -42.19
C ASP A 765 -7.00 -5.66 -40.68
N GLN A 766 -7.18 -4.64 -39.84
CA GLN A 766 -6.97 -4.74 -38.40
C GLN A 766 -8.20 -4.37 -37.59
N THR A 767 -9.05 -3.48 -38.14
CA THR A 767 -10.18 -2.92 -37.43
C THR A 767 -11.50 -3.29 -38.08
N GLU A 768 -12.41 -3.74 -37.24
CA GLU A 768 -13.83 -3.88 -37.55
C GLU A 768 -14.62 -2.72 -36.93
N VAL A 769 -15.58 -2.14 -37.67
CA VAL A 769 -16.45 -1.06 -37.23
C VAL A 769 -17.89 -1.46 -37.46
N ARG A 770 -18.69 -1.62 -36.40
CA ARG A 770 -20.09 -2.04 -36.53
C ARG A 770 -21.03 -1.19 -35.69
N ASN A 771 -22.21 -0.91 -36.25
CA ASN A 771 -23.33 -0.31 -35.51
C ASN A 771 -22.95 0.99 -34.79
N CYS A 772 -22.01 1.75 -35.34
CA CYS A 772 -21.53 3.00 -34.74
C CYS A 772 -22.26 4.20 -35.32
N VAL A 773 -22.45 5.24 -34.51
CA VAL A 773 -23.12 6.47 -34.91
C VAL A 773 -22.14 7.63 -34.84
N SER A 774 -22.00 8.34 -35.95
CA SER A 774 -21.27 9.60 -36.02
C SER A 774 -22.27 10.74 -36.23
N ASN A 775 -22.56 11.47 -35.16
CA ASN A 775 -23.58 12.52 -35.08
C ASN A 775 -22.95 13.83 -34.60
N CYS A 776 -21.91 14.28 -35.31
CA CYS A 776 -21.06 15.37 -34.86
C CYS A 776 -20.82 16.44 -35.93
N LEU A 777 -20.42 17.63 -35.50
CA LEU A 777 -19.77 18.61 -36.38
C LEU A 777 -18.31 18.22 -36.56
N VAL A 778 -17.86 18.04 -37.80
CA VAL A 778 -16.44 17.89 -38.18
C VAL A 778 -16.03 19.11 -38.97
N THR A 779 -15.11 19.91 -38.43
CA THR A 779 -14.79 21.23 -39.01
C THR A 779 -13.30 21.54 -39.02
N THR A 780 -12.94 22.42 -39.95
CA THR A 780 -11.65 23.11 -40.01
C THR A 780 -11.91 24.62 -39.89
N GLY A 781 -11.46 25.24 -38.80
CA GLY A 781 -11.71 26.67 -38.56
C GLY A 781 -11.79 27.10 -37.10
N ASN A 782 -11.78 28.40 -36.86
CA ASN A 782 -11.86 29.00 -35.53
C ASN A 782 -13.33 29.04 -35.07
N VAL A 783 -13.79 28.02 -34.33
CA VAL A 783 -15.12 28.04 -33.69
C VAL A 783 -15.17 29.04 -32.52
N TYR A 784 -14.02 29.54 -32.04
CA TYR A 784 -13.92 30.50 -30.94
C TYR A 784 -12.84 31.57 -31.19
N SER A 785 -13.18 32.66 -31.87
CA SER A 785 -12.38 33.89 -31.88
C SER A 785 -12.56 34.78 -30.64
N ASN A 786 -13.42 34.40 -29.67
CA ASN A 786 -13.77 35.25 -28.52
C ASN A 786 -13.42 34.70 -27.12
N ALA A 787 -12.60 33.66 -26.99
CA ALA A 787 -12.09 33.23 -25.68
C ALA A 787 -10.69 33.81 -25.42
N SER A 788 -10.69 35.04 -24.89
CA SER A 788 -9.66 35.76 -24.15
C SER A 788 -8.26 35.11 -24.00
N GLY A 789 -7.24 35.77 -24.56
CA GLY A 789 -5.84 35.54 -24.20
C GLY A 789 -4.80 36.06 -25.19
N ASN A 790 -5.16 36.32 -26.46
CA ASN A 790 -4.20 36.81 -27.44
C ASN A 790 -4.15 38.35 -27.44
N THR A 791 -3.33 38.92 -26.58
CA THR A 791 -2.83 40.29 -26.78
C THR A 791 -1.86 40.28 -27.97
N ALA A 792 -2.11 41.17 -28.94
CA ALA A 792 -1.35 41.44 -30.16
C ALA A 792 -1.69 40.56 -31.39
N GLY A 793 -2.72 40.97 -32.13
CA GLY A 793 -2.53 41.80 -33.33
C GLY A 793 -1.68 41.30 -34.52
N GLU A 794 -1.11 40.10 -34.52
CA GLU A 794 -0.36 39.60 -35.68
C GLU A 794 -1.26 38.76 -36.61
N PRO A 795 -1.45 39.17 -37.88
CA PRO A 795 -2.17 38.36 -38.87
C PRO A 795 -1.29 37.16 -39.24
N VAL A 796 -1.59 35.99 -38.68
CA VAL A 796 -0.85 34.78 -39.01
C VAL A 796 -1.13 34.41 -40.47
N ASN A 797 -0.12 34.56 -41.33
CA ASN A 797 -0.16 34.22 -42.75
C ASN A 797 -0.06 32.70 -42.92
N TYR A 798 -1.21 32.02 -42.95
CA TYR A 798 -1.35 30.56 -43.01
C TYR A 798 -1.10 29.98 -44.42
N GLN A 799 0.11 29.47 -44.69
CA GLN A 799 0.47 28.88 -45.99
C GLN A 799 0.07 27.40 -46.14
N ASN A 800 -0.76 27.12 -47.15
CA ASN A 800 -0.92 25.89 -47.95
C ASN A 800 -0.56 24.51 -47.35
N LYS A 801 -1.48 23.78 -46.67
CA LYS A 801 -1.42 22.29 -46.52
C LYS A 801 -2.79 21.62 -46.32
N ASP A 802 -2.82 20.31 -46.61
CA ASP A 802 -4.00 19.43 -46.73
C ASP A 802 -4.76 19.15 -45.42
N TYR A 803 -6.09 19.22 -45.51
CA TYR A 803 -7.01 18.76 -44.48
C TYR A 803 -7.85 17.60 -45.01
N TYR A 804 -7.91 16.50 -44.26
CA TYR A 804 -8.64 15.29 -44.63
C TYR A 804 -9.75 15.03 -43.63
N LYS A 805 -11.01 15.22 -44.04
CA LYS A 805 -12.18 15.13 -43.16
C LYS A 805 -13.18 14.10 -43.64
N GLY A 806 -13.56 13.17 -42.75
CA GLY A 806 -14.64 12.23 -43.02
C GLY A 806 -15.68 12.18 -41.92
N GLY A 807 -16.92 11.87 -42.30
CA GLY A 807 -17.99 11.62 -41.34
C GLY A 807 -17.70 10.41 -40.45
N LEU A 808 -17.04 9.38 -40.98
CA LEU A 808 -16.54 8.24 -40.18
C LEU A 808 -15.03 8.34 -39.94
N PHE A 809 -14.25 8.54 -41.01
CA PHE A 809 -12.79 8.35 -40.98
C PHE A 809 -12.04 9.57 -41.53
N GLY A 810 -10.95 9.99 -40.89
CA GLY A 810 -10.07 11.02 -41.49
C GLY A 810 -9.33 10.49 -42.72
N GLU A 811 -8.73 9.30 -42.58
CA GLU A 811 -7.94 8.61 -43.61
C GLU A 811 -8.23 7.11 -43.57
N VAL A 812 -8.33 6.47 -44.73
CA VAL A 812 -8.46 5.01 -44.86
C VAL A 812 -7.23 4.45 -45.55
N TYR A 813 -6.55 3.49 -44.93
CA TYR A 813 -5.46 2.77 -45.58
C TYR A 813 -5.99 1.67 -46.50
N ALA A 814 -5.33 1.46 -47.64
CA ALA A 814 -5.63 0.34 -48.51
C ALA A 814 -5.37 -0.98 -47.76
N PRO A 815 -6.30 -1.95 -47.85
CA PRO A 815 -6.10 -3.25 -47.23
C PRO A 815 -5.00 -4.05 -47.95
N LYS A 816 -4.49 -5.09 -47.28
CA LYS A 816 -3.50 -6.03 -47.81
C LYS A 816 -4.13 -7.29 -48.40
N ALA A 817 -5.43 -7.46 -48.23
CA ALA A 817 -6.25 -8.54 -48.79
C ALA A 817 -7.66 -7.98 -49.07
N ASP A 818 -8.52 -8.75 -49.75
CA ASP A 818 -9.92 -8.36 -49.89
C ASP A 818 -10.60 -8.37 -48.51
N VAL A 819 -11.29 -7.28 -48.20
CA VAL A 819 -11.98 -7.08 -46.92
C VAL A 819 -13.46 -6.82 -47.20
N THR A 820 -14.30 -7.77 -46.78
CA THR A 820 -15.76 -7.68 -46.81
C THR A 820 -16.28 -7.59 -45.36
N ASP A 821 -17.28 -6.72 -45.13
CA ASP A 821 -18.04 -6.63 -43.87
C ASP A 821 -17.36 -5.96 -42.66
N ASN A 822 -16.22 -5.29 -42.87
CA ASN A 822 -15.50 -4.61 -41.78
C ASN A 822 -16.07 -3.24 -41.39
N VAL A 823 -16.99 -2.68 -42.19
CA VAL A 823 -17.75 -1.49 -41.80
C VAL A 823 -19.22 -1.76 -42.09
N THR A 824 -20.05 -2.00 -41.08
CA THR A 824 -21.47 -2.37 -41.25
C THR A 824 -22.38 -1.69 -40.23
N GLY A 825 -23.64 -1.44 -40.61
CA GLY A 825 -24.67 -0.87 -39.72
C GLY A 825 -24.35 0.52 -39.13
N CYS A 826 -23.35 1.22 -39.68
CA CYS A 826 -22.94 2.52 -39.15
C CYS A 826 -23.84 3.64 -39.67
N VAL A 827 -24.02 4.69 -38.86
CA VAL A 827 -24.84 5.85 -39.18
C VAL A 827 -23.96 7.10 -39.29
N VAL A 828 -24.08 7.81 -40.41
CA VAL A 828 -23.42 9.09 -40.67
C VAL A 828 -24.45 10.21 -40.65
N ASN A 829 -24.43 10.99 -39.58
CA ASN A 829 -25.22 12.19 -39.37
C ASN A 829 -24.33 13.40 -39.03
N CYS A 830 -23.24 13.57 -39.76
CA CYS A 830 -22.27 14.62 -39.50
C CYS A 830 -22.58 15.90 -40.28
N VAL A 831 -22.21 17.05 -39.70
CA VAL A 831 -22.04 18.30 -40.46
C VAL A 831 -20.56 18.44 -40.80
N LEU A 832 -20.23 18.61 -42.09
CA LEU A 832 -18.85 18.72 -42.56
C LEU A 832 -18.61 20.14 -43.11
N SER A 833 -17.98 21.02 -42.33
CA SER A 833 -17.79 22.43 -42.72
C SER A 833 -16.33 22.79 -43.00
N ASN A 834 -16.09 23.64 -44.01
CA ASN A 834 -14.81 24.31 -44.29
C ASN A 834 -14.96 25.81 -44.00
N GLN A 835 -14.17 26.37 -43.07
CA GLN A 835 -14.27 27.82 -42.81
C GLN A 835 -13.37 28.71 -43.69
N SER A 836 -12.46 28.15 -44.50
CA SER A 836 -11.56 28.94 -45.36
C SER A 836 -11.85 28.72 -46.84
N ALA A 837 -12.47 29.71 -47.48
CA ALA A 837 -12.62 29.78 -48.93
C ALA A 837 -11.23 29.78 -49.60
N GLY A 838 -11.02 28.87 -50.57
CA GLY A 838 -9.79 28.82 -51.39
C GLY A 838 -8.63 27.96 -50.86
N LYS A 839 -8.86 27.03 -49.93
CA LYS A 839 -7.84 26.07 -49.48
C LYS A 839 -8.28 24.62 -49.76
N ASP A 840 -7.39 23.80 -50.31
CA ASP A 840 -7.62 22.40 -50.75
C ASP A 840 -7.86 21.46 -49.55
N GLY A 841 -9.03 21.57 -48.91
CA GLY A 841 -9.50 20.65 -47.87
C GLY A 841 -10.32 19.51 -48.47
N TRP A 842 -9.78 18.29 -48.46
CA TRP A 842 -10.46 17.08 -48.90
C TRP A 842 -11.48 16.63 -47.85
N THR A 843 -12.75 16.57 -48.28
CA THR A 843 -13.88 16.23 -47.41
C THR A 843 -14.70 15.14 -48.10
N GLY A 844 -15.00 14.06 -47.38
CA GLY A 844 -15.89 13.00 -47.84
C GLY A 844 -16.87 12.58 -46.76
N LEU A 845 -18.03 12.03 -47.12
CA LEU A 845 -18.99 11.57 -46.11
C LEU A 845 -18.48 10.39 -45.28
N ILE A 846 -17.71 9.50 -45.89
CA ILE A 846 -17.13 8.34 -45.22
C ILE A 846 -15.72 8.67 -44.77
N ALA A 847 -14.86 9.04 -45.73
CA ALA A 847 -13.45 9.30 -45.45
C ALA A 847 -12.94 10.60 -46.07
N GLY A 848 -12.03 11.26 -45.37
CA GLY A 848 -11.33 12.44 -45.90
C GLY A 848 -10.33 12.13 -47.02
N GLN A 849 -9.72 10.95 -46.99
CA GLN A 849 -8.90 10.43 -48.08
C GLN A 849 -8.72 8.91 -47.99
N THR A 850 -8.15 8.34 -49.06
CA THR A 850 -7.61 6.99 -49.07
C THR A 850 -6.12 6.98 -49.37
N LYS A 851 -5.36 6.14 -48.68
CA LYS A 851 -3.92 6.01 -48.89
C LYS A 851 -3.55 4.58 -49.28
N SER A 852 -3.00 4.40 -50.49
CA SER A 852 -2.40 3.14 -50.93
C SER A 852 -0.87 3.22 -50.88
N THR A 853 -0.25 2.18 -50.32
CA THR A 853 1.21 1.94 -50.36
C THR A 853 1.60 0.83 -51.33
N SER A 854 0.63 0.24 -52.05
CA SER A 854 0.76 -0.99 -52.85
C SER A 854 0.28 -0.76 -54.29
N SER A 855 0.97 -1.34 -55.27
CA SER A 855 0.51 -1.41 -56.67
C SER A 855 -0.53 -2.51 -56.92
N THR A 856 -0.77 -3.38 -55.94
CA THR A 856 -1.78 -4.45 -55.99
C THR A 856 -3.16 -3.92 -55.61
N ALA A 857 -4.16 -4.26 -56.42
CA ALA A 857 -5.57 -3.91 -56.21
C ALA A 857 -6.21 -4.88 -55.21
N TYR A 858 -6.80 -4.36 -54.12
CA TYR A 858 -7.53 -5.14 -53.10
C TYR A 858 -8.90 -4.53 -52.85
N LYS A 859 -9.92 -5.38 -52.70
CA LYS A 859 -11.31 -4.97 -52.55
C LYS A 859 -11.61 -4.50 -51.12
N LEU A 860 -12.27 -3.35 -50.98
CA LEU A 860 -12.78 -2.85 -49.69
C LEU A 860 -14.29 -2.65 -49.79
N VAL A 861 -15.07 -3.19 -48.84
CA VAL A 861 -16.53 -3.04 -48.83
C VAL A 861 -17.02 -2.24 -47.63
N PHE A 862 -17.82 -1.20 -47.87
CA PHE A 862 -18.54 -0.47 -46.83
C PHE A 862 -20.03 -0.83 -46.87
N GLY A 863 -20.54 -1.34 -45.76
CA GLY A 863 -21.89 -1.87 -45.61
C GLY A 863 -22.07 -3.23 -46.30
N THR A 864 -23.21 -3.86 -46.04
CA THR A 864 -23.69 -5.00 -46.84
C THR A 864 -25.11 -4.72 -47.31
N ALA A 865 -25.62 -5.54 -48.23
CA ALA A 865 -27.03 -5.45 -48.61
C ALA A 865 -28.00 -5.65 -47.44
N SER A 866 -27.64 -6.47 -46.45
CA SER A 866 -28.43 -6.73 -45.24
C SER A 866 -28.17 -5.74 -44.11
N ASP A 867 -27.00 -5.08 -44.10
CA ASP A 867 -26.58 -4.15 -43.05
C ASP A 867 -25.82 -2.96 -43.66
N PRO A 868 -26.53 -2.06 -44.38
CA PRO A 868 -25.92 -0.95 -45.10
C PRO A 868 -25.42 0.14 -44.14
N VAL A 869 -24.48 0.95 -44.60
CA VAL A 869 -24.15 2.20 -43.90
C VAL A 869 -25.24 3.24 -44.22
N LEU A 870 -25.78 3.87 -43.18
CA LEU A 870 -26.89 4.82 -43.28
C LEU A 870 -26.38 6.25 -43.30
N ILE A 871 -26.77 7.02 -44.31
CA ILE A 871 -26.44 8.44 -44.44
C ILE A 871 -27.72 9.25 -44.22
N VAL A 872 -27.72 10.12 -43.22
CA VAL A 872 -28.96 10.81 -42.77
C VAL A 872 -29.01 12.28 -43.15
N ASN A 873 -27.88 12.98 -43.08
CA ASN A 873 -27.82 14.39 -43.41
C ASN A 873 -26.74 14.67 -44.48
N THR A 874 -27.18 14.80 -45.74
CA THR A 874 -26.32 15.12 -46.89
C THR A 874 -26.21 16.63 -47.16
N SER A 875 -26.95 17.46 -46.41
CA SER A 875 -27.27 18.83 -46.79
C SER A 875 -26.24 19.90 -46.41
N ARG A 876 -25.13 19.54 -45.78
CA ARG A 876 -24.13 20.50 -45.29
C ARG A 876 -22.68 20.05 -45.50
N ILE A 877 -22.30 19.88 -46.76
CA ILE A 877 -20.89 20.06 -47.14
C ILE A 877 -20.75 21.49 -47.68
N GLU A 878 -20.35 22.42 -46.82
CA GLU A 878 -20.14 23.82 -47.21
C GLU A 878 -18.78 23.94 -47.93
N TYR A 879 -18.78 23.89 -49.27
CA TYR A 879 -17.57 24.03 -50.10
C TYR A 879 -17.29 25.47 -50.56
N GLY A 880 -16.00 25.78 -50.67
CA GLY A 880 -15.50 26.77 -51.62
C GLY A 880 -15.36 26.16 -53.03
N SER A 881 -15.90 26.89 -54.02
CA SER A 881 -15.74 26.83 -55.48
C SER A 881 -15.88 25.52 -56.29
N ASN A 882 -15.87 24.31 -55.73
CA ASN A 882 -16.16 23.09 -56.50
C ASN A 882 -17.64 22.71 -56.35
N SER A 883 -18.38 22.84 -57.46
CA SER A 883 -19.83 22.71 -57.56
C SER A 883 -20.38 21.39 -57.02
N ASN A 884 -21.41 21.51 -56.17
CA ASN A 884 -22.25 20.45 -55.63
C ASN A 884 -22.86 19.59 -56.76
N PRO A 885 -22.89 18.24 -56.70
CA PRO A 885 -23.85 17.47 -57.46
C PRO A 885 -25.26 17.82 -56.96
N ALA A 886 -26.23 17.86 -57.86
CA ALA A 886 -27.64 18.09 -57.53
C ALA A 886 -28.12 17.10 -56.44
N THR A 887 -29.01 17.60 -55.57
CA THR A 887 -29.80 16.89 -54.55
C THR A 887 -29.95 15.39 -54.80
N ILE A 888 -29.33 14.56 -53.95
CA ILE A 888 -29.61 13.13 -53.86
C ILE A 888 -30.91 12.96 -53.06
N THR A 889 -31.89 12.24 -53.61
CA THR A 889 -33.19 12.03 -52.97
C THR A 889 -33.11 10.80 -52.07
N PRO A 890 -33.75 10.78 -50.88
CA PRO A 890 -33.81 9.57 -50.06
C PRO A 890 -34.35 8.38 -50.86
N GLY A 891 -33.59 7.28 -50.91
CA GLY A 891 -33.93 6.06 -51.68
C GLY A 891 -33.21 5.86 -53.02
N ASP A 892 -32.37 6.81 -53.45
CA ASP A 892 -31.56 6.64 -54.67
C ASP A 892 -30.37 5.69 -54.46
N ALA A 893 -30.23 4.66 -55.30
CA ALA A 893 -28.98 3.93 -55.46
C ALA A 893 -27.99 4.80 -56.26
N ILE A 894 -26.78 4.99 -55.76
CA ILE A 894 -25.80 5.88 -56.40
C ILE A 894 -25.10 5.13 -57.55
N ASN A 895 -25.64 5.25 -58.76
CA ASN A 895 -25.24 4.41 -59.90
C ASN A 895 -24.18 5.04 -60.83
N ASN A 896 -23.67 6.24 -60.50
CA ASN A 896 -22.56 6.87 -61.24
C ASN A 896 -21.27 6.78 -60.41
N GLU A 897 -20.57 5.66 -60.57
CA GLU A 897 -19.41 5.23 -59.77
C GLU A 897 -18.33 6.32 -59.61
N ALA A 898 -18.05 7.11 -60.65
CA ALA A 898 -16.97 8.10 -60.64
C ALA A 898 -17.26 9.35 -59.78
N SER A 899 -18.51 9.79 -59.80
CA SER A 899 -18.94 11.04 -59.13
C SER A 899 -19.35 10.77 -57.69
N ALA A 900 -19.96 9.59 -57.45
CA ALA A 900 -20.30 9.07 -56.14
C ALA A 900 -19.06 8.87 -55.26
N PHE A 901 -18.02 8.26 -55.83
CA PHE A 901 -16.78 7.94 -55.14
C PHE A 901 -16.11 9.20 -54.57
N LYS A 902 -16.04 10.28 -55.35
CA LYS A 902 -15.43 11.57 -54.94
C LYS A 902 -16.17 12.29 -53.79
N TRP A 903 -17.42 11.93 -53.54
CA TRP A 903 -18.24 12.54 -52.47
C TRP A 903 -18.22 11.70 -51.20
N LEU A 904 -18.17 10.37 -51.34
CA LEU A 904 -17.98 9.45 -50.22
C LEU A 904 -16.55 9.53 -49.68
N MET A 905 -15.57 9.69 -50.57
CA MET A 905 -14.13 9.75 -50.29
C MET A 905 -13.56 11.08 -50.79
N GLY A 906 -12.86 11.86 -49.94
CA GLY A 906 -12.20 13.08 -50.37
C GLY A 906 -11.11 12.83 -51.43
N ALA A 907 -10.87 13.81 -52.31
CA ALA A 907 -10.15 13.60 -53.58
C ALA A 907 -8.61 13.47 -53.46
N GLU A 908 -8.03 12.90 -54.53
CA GLU A 908 -6.74 12.17 -54.62
C GLU A 908 -6.69 10.78 -53.96
N SER A 909 -7.57 9.88 -54.42
CA SER A 909 -7.41 8.45 -54.18
C SER A 909 -6.49 7.82 -55.23
N LYS A 910 -5.33 7.26 -54.83
CA LYS A 910 -4.62 6.29 -55.68
C LYS A 910 -5.44 5.01 -55.95
N LEU A 911 -6.54 4.82 -55.22
CA LEU A 911 -7.53 3.76 -55.45
C LEU A 911 -8.51 4.10 -56.59
N TYR A 912 -8.62 5.37 -57.01
CA TYR A 912 -9.47 5.79 -58.12
C TYR A 912 -8.89 7.04 -58.80
N ASP A 913 -8.22 6.86 -59.94
CA ASP A 913 -7.79 7.94 -60.82
C ASP A 913 -8.59 7.90 -62.13
N ALA A 914 -9.60 8.77 -62.23
CA ALA A 914 -10.44 8.88 -63.41
C ALA A 914 -9.68 9.41 -64.65
N SER A 915 -8.50 10.03 -64.48
CA SER A 915 -7.70 10.57 -65.58
C SER A 915 -6.76 9.55 -66.22
N ALA A 916 -6.57 8.39 -65.58
CA ALA A 916 -5.65 7.34 -66.03
C ALA A 916 -6.27 6.27 -66.96
N GLY A 917 -7.58 6.29 -67.22
CA GLY A 917 -8.24 5.27 -68.04
C GLY A 917 -8.10 3.84 -67.47
N SER A 918 -7.87 3.68 -66.16
CA SER A 918 -7.55 2.40 -65.54
C SER A 918 -8.78 1.64 -65.02
N SER A 919 -8.66 0.31 -65.02
CA SER A 919 -9.58 -0.74 -64.59
C SER A 919 -9.93 -0.76 -63.08
N ASN A 920 -9.89 0.38 -62.39
CA ASN A 920 -9.93 0.48 -60.92
C ASN A 920 -11.35 0.57 -60.31
N ALA A 921 -12.42 0.46 -61.11
CA ALA A 921 -13.80 0.43 -60.62
C ALA A 921 -14.12 -0.79 -59.73
N ASN A 922 -13.28 -1.84 -59.76
CA ASN A 922 -13.50 -3.11 -59.04
C ASN A 922 -12.84 -3.19 -57.64
N ILE A 923 -12.33 -2.07 -57.09
CA ILE A 923 -11.45 -2.07 -55.90
C ILE A 923 -12.20 -1.64 -54.62
N VAL A 924 -13.36 -0.98 -54.73
CA VAL A 924 -14.14 -0.57 -53.56
C VAL A 924 -15.64 -0.73 -53.86
N ASP A 925 -16.35 -1.50 -53.02
CA ASP A 925 -17.80 -1.64 -53.08
C ASP A 925 -18.47 -0.84 -51.96
N PHE A 926 -19.63 -0.29 -52.27
CA PHE A 926 -20.39 0.59 -51.41
C PHE A 926 -21.85 0.14 -51.32
N HIS A 927 -22.30 -0.25 -50.13
CA HIS A 927 -23.68 -0.53 -49.80
C HIS A 927 -24.19 0.53 -48.80
N PHE A 928 -24.86 1.54 -49.34
CA PHE A 928 -25.42 2.65 -48.56
C PHE A 928 -26.94 2.70 -48.64
N SER A 929 -27.54 3.27 -47.61
CA SER A 929 -28.94 3.71 -47.62
C SER A 929 -29.01 5.17 -47.19
N ILE A 930 -29.89 5.95 -47.82
CA ILE A 930 -30.15 7.34 -47.45
C ILE A 930 -31.48 7.39 -46.73
N ALA A 931 -31.50 7.93 -45.51
CA ALA A 931 -32.69 7.98 -44.67
C ALA A 931 -32.91 9.37 -44.09
N THR A 932 -34.15 9.68 -43.75
CA THR A 932 -34.46 10.84 -42.90
C THR A 932 -34.09 10.55 -41.44
N PRO A 933 -33.85 11.56 -40.58
CA PRO A 933 -33.51 11.35 -39.18
C PRO A 933 -34.47 10.40 -38.44
N ALA A 934 -35.78 10.51 -38.71
CA ALA A 934 -36.81 9.66 -38.12
C ALA A 934 -36.72 8.18 -38.58
N GLN A 935 -36.26 7.92 -39.80
CA GLN A 935 -36.09 6.55 -40.34
C GLN A 935 -34.81 5.88 -39.81
N ALA A 936 -33.84 6.66 -39.35
CA ALA A 936 -32.58 6.18 -38.80
C ALA A 936 -32.65 5.78 -37.32
N GLY A 937 -33.79 6.05 -36.65
CA GLY A 937 -33.95 5.79 -35.22
C GLY A 937 -33.01 6.63 -34.32
N ILE A 938 -32.55 7.79 -34.82
CA ILE A 938 -31.66 8.73 -34.12
C ILE A 938 -32.43 9.58 -33.11
#